data_AF-A0A7Y5NRP0-F1
#
_entry.id   AF-A0A7Y5NRP0-F1
#
_cell.length_a   1.000
_cell.length_b   1.000
_cell.length_c   1.000
_cell.angle_alpha   90.00
_cell.angle_beta   90.00
_cell.angle_gamma   90.00
#
_symmetry.space_group_name_H-M   'P 1'
#
loop_
_entity.id
_entity.type
_entity.pdbx_description
1 polymer ?
#
loop_
_entity_poly.entity_id
_entity_poly.type
_entity_poly.pdbx_seq_one_letter_code
_entity_poly.pdbx_strand_id
1 'polypeptide(L)'
;MGHQPSSVRSGLREAGADSNERPYVGLSLMPSDDWWIANEPLFSQGVVDAIEWSVDFGWGPRGIPDWLAALLSKYSQRGRLYAHGVELSPLSAKWTNEQDFWLAAMEATCREIPFRHLTEHYGFITAGSFVRGTPLPLPPSRAALDLGVRRIEELRARAGLPIGIENLAFALSRSDVEAQASFVTELVERSDAFVLLDLHNLFCQARNFGVGALQLARAYPLERVREIHVAGGGWSTPATDPEGRRFRRDSHDDRMPNEVFALLEAVIEACPQLEAIILERTDRSLFGRDEAERHREDFTRLRRLVRQRARRKEPDTTRERTRVELVSDDEAALDAYQRTLLDVLDRAEDPPTAKAALLETEDLAVYRDHIATFETRALEIGAALVHQWGAREEPQGTMRAAVLRTHRSPLELRSLPMVEPGPGQVLVRVAAVGLCGTDAHAYRGRFPVPIPIVLGHETVGVVEALGEGVTSLSVGARVGISWIQAGCGTCEACERNMQTRCTAPRTWIENGGGLSEWTIAEASGCTLLPDSLPFELAAPLFCAGHVAMSGLRRAQPVEGERIAVVGLGGLGHLALQIARAYGFETVGVSSSLPKLEDARDIFGAHHVVLVENDDVGAAIDRIGGADIILATTSNMAHAARSVEGLRIGGRLVVMGLGDGALAIDPIELVQREASVIGSIQGSRSDLDEVLSLAEQGAVVPSVETFPLLMAQRAMQRLLEGRTRYRAVVTMD
;
A
#
# COMPACT_ATOMS: atom_id res chain seq x y z
N MET A 1 5.51 -32.10 4.10
CA MET A 1 4.70 -32.18 5.34
C MET A 1 4.60 -30.78 5.90
N GLY A 2 3.37 -30.30 6.12
CA GLY A 2 3.06 -28.88 6.30
C GLY A 2 3.84 -28.21 7.43
N HIS A 3 4.52 -27.11 7.10
CA HIS A 3 4.99 -26.15 8.09
C HIS A 3 3.83 -25.24 8.48
N GLN A 4 3.42 -25.31 9.75
CA GLN A 4 2.60 -24.28 10.36
C GLN A 4 3.41 -22.97 10.41
N PRO A 5 2.86 -21.83 9.95
CA PRO A 5 3.46 -20.54 10.22
C PRO A 5 3.39 -20.26 11.73
N SER A 6 4.55 -20.00 12.33
CA SER A 6 4.72 -19.70 13.74
C SER A 6 3.93 -18.47 14.18
N SER A 7 3.15 -18.65 15.25
CA SER A 7 2.84 -17.67 16.30
C SER A 7 2.20 -16.33 15.94
N VAL A 8 1.24 -16.28 15.03
CA VAL A 8 0.15 -15.35 15.29
C VAL A 8 -0.53 -15.84 16.59
N ARG A 9 -0.97 -14.96 17.51
CA ARG A 9 -2.09 -15.26 18.45
C ARG A 9 -1.83 -15.96 19.80
N SER A 10 -0.66 -15.96 20.44
CA SER A 10 -0.55 -16.46 21.85
C SER A 10 -0.77 -15.40 22.94
N GLY A 11 -0.73 -14.11 22.61
CA GLY A 11 -0.77 -13.00 23.59
C GLY A 11 -2.08 -12.20 23.68
N LEU A 12 -3.10 -12.51 22.87
CA LEU A 12 -4.34 -11.74 22.81
C LEU A 12 -5.18 -11.95 24.07
N ARG A 13 -5.02 -11.07 25.07
CA ARG A 13 -5.84 -11.08 26.29
C ARG A 13 -7.32 -10.88 25.95
N GLU A 14 -8.18 -11.50 26.75
CA GLU A 14 -9.61 -11.23 26.66
C GLU A 14 -9.90 -9.81 27.10
N ALA A 15 -10.85 -9.15 26.42
CA ALA A 15 -11.31 -7.84 26.87
C ALA A 15 -11.90 -7.94 28.28
N GLY A 16 -11.45 -7.06 29.19
CA GLY A 16 -11.80 -7.10 30.62
C GLY A 16 -13.30 -6.93 30.91
N ALA A 17 -13.70 -7.07 32.19
CA ALA A 17 -15.11 -7.04 32.61
C ALA A 17 -15.90 -5.78 32.20
N ASP A 18 -15.23 -4.62 32.07
CA ASP A 18 -15.82 -3.37 31.54
C ASP A 18 -16.19 -3.44 30.03
N SER A 19 -15.79 -4.50 29.32
CA SER A 19 -16.00 -4.66 27.87
C SER A 19 -17.39 -5.17 27.48
N ASN A 20 -18.29 -5.41 28.44
CA ASN A 20 -19.64 -5.94 28.17
C ASN A 20 -20.72 -4.86 28.05
N GLU A 21 -20.43 -3.60 28.41
CA GLU A 21 -21.38 -2.49 28.30
C GLU A 21 -21.27 -1.81 26.94
N ARG A 22 -22.40 -1.70 26.23
CA ARG A 22 -22.51 -0.94 24.98
C ARG A 22 -22.49 0.58 25.28
N PRO A 23 -21.96 1.40 24.35
CA PRO A 23 -21.38 0.99 23.07
C PRO A 23 -19.97 0.41 23.20
N TYR A 24 -19.61 -0.49 22.26
CA TYR A 24 -18.26 -1.05 22.13
C TYR A 24 -17.34 -0.05 21.45
N VAL A 25 -16.07 0.02 21.86
CA VAL A 25 -15.07 0.86 21.19
C VAL A 25 -14.11 -0.03 20.39
N GLY A 26 -14.07 0.19 19.08
CA GLY A 26 -13.38 -0.67 18.13
C GLY A 26 -12.46 0.06 17.17
N LEU A 27 -11.83 -0.73 16.29
CA LEU A 27 -10.94 -0.27 15.23
C LEU A 27 -11.45 -0.78 13.89
N SER A 28 -11.33 0.04 12.84
CA SER A 28 -11.47 -0.43 11.46
C SER A 28 -10.17 -1.12 11.05
N LEU A 29 -10.28 -2.31 10.45
CA LEU A 29 -9.16 -3.21 10.22
C LEU A 29 -8.57 -3.03 8.81
N MET A 30 -7.24 -2.88 8.74
CA MET A 30 -6.48 -2.91 7.49
C MET A 30 -5.60 -4.17 7.40
N PRO A 31 -5.54 -4.86 6.25
CA PRO A 31 -4.76 -6.09 6.08
C PRO A 31 -3.27 -5.78 5.81
N SER A 32 -2.61 -5.09 6.75
CA SER A 32 -1.19 -4.77 6.62
C SER A 32 -0.41 -4.84 7.93
N ASP A 33 0.87 -5.17 7.82
CA ASP A 33 1.77 -5.29 8.97
C ASP A 33 1.92 -3.98 9.74
N ASP A 34 1.94 -2.84 9.04
CA ASP A 34 2.05 -1.52 9.68
C ASP A 34 0.83 -1.23 10.56
N TRP A 35 -0.38 -1.59 10.10
CA TRP A 35 -1.60 -1.49 10.91
C TRP A 35 -1.54 -2.43 12.11
N TRP A 36 -1.10 -3.68 11.91
CA TRP A 36 -0.96 -4.65 13.01
C TRP A 36 0.05 -4.16 14.06
N ILE A 37 1.23 -3.73 13.66
CA ILE A 37 2.27 -3.22 14.56
C ILE A 37 1.77 -2.03 15.38
N ALA A 38 1.00 -1.13 14.75
CA ALA A 38 0.44 0.02 15.46
C ALA A 38 -0.57 -0.38 16.54
N ASN A 39 -1.35 -1.44 16.30
CA ASN A 39 -2.51 -1.84 17.10
C ASN A 39 -2.28 -3.06 18.01
N GLU A 40 -1.24 -3.85 17.78
CA GLU A 40 -0.90 -5.05 18.57
C GLU A 40 -0.90 -4.74 20.07
N PRO A 41 -0.35 -3.62 20.57
CA PRO A 41 -0.39 -3.32 22.00
C PRO A 41 -1.82 -3.15 22.54
N LEU A 42 -2.75 -2.60 21.75
CA LEU A 42 -4.15 -2.44 22.16
C LEU A 42 -4.86 -3.81 22.25
N PHE A 43 -4.59 -4.69 21.28
CA PHE A 43 -5.13 -6.04 21.25
C PHE A 43 -4.55 -6.91 22.39
N SER A 44 -3.25 -6.83 22.65
CA SER A 44 -2.57 -7.55 23.72
C SER A 44 -2.98 -7.06 25.11
N GLN A 45 -3.38 -5.81 25.25
CA GLN A 45 -4.00 -5.28 26.48
C GLN A 45 -5.49 -5.69 26.64
N GLY A 46 -6.13 -6.21 25.60
CA GLY A 46 -7.56 -6.53 25.61
C GLY A 46 -8.45 -5.29 25.71
N VAL A 47 -8.08 -4.18 25.08
CA VAL A 47 -8.87 -2.92 25.16
C VAL A 47 -9.71 -2.64 23.92
N VAL A 48 -9.54 -3.43 22.86
CA VAL A 48 -10.34 -3.35 21.62
C VAL A 48 -11.60 -4.19 21.76
N ASP A 49 -12.75 -3.53 21.93
CA ASP A 49 -14.02 -4.20 22.21
C ASP A 49 -14.69 -4.76 20.95
N ALA A 50 -14.46 -4.13 19.79
CA ALA A 50 -15.07 -4.46 18.50
C ALA A 50 -14.08 -4.29 17.34
N ILE A 51 -14.36 -4.96 16.22
CA ILE A 51 -13.65 -4.75 14.95
C ILE A 51 -14.68 -4.53 13.85
N GLU A 52 -14.37 -3.58 12.98
CA GLU A 52 -15.02 -3.46 11.68
C GLU A 52 -14.10 -3.98 10.58
N TRP A 53 -14.69 -4.68 9.61
CA TRP A 53 -13.99 -5.22 8.46
C TRP A 53 -14.72 -4.86 7.17
N SER A 54 -13.96 -4.37 6.19
CA SER A 54 -14.50 -4.14 4.85
C SER A 54 -14.76 -5.49 4.16
N VAL A 55 -16.02 -5.82 3.88
CA VAL A 55 -16.37 -7.16 3.35
C VAL A 55 -15.78 -7.41 1.96
N ASP A 56 -15.54 -6.33 1.23
CA ASP A 56 -15.01 -6.27 -0.13
C ASP A 56 -13.49 -6.45 -0.17
N PHE A 57 -12.81 -6.29 0.97
CA PHE A 57 -11.38 -6.49 1.05
C PHE A 57 -11.03 -7.99 1.08
N GLY A 58 -10.10 -8.39 0.20
CA GLY A 58 -9.63 -9.77 0.12
C GLY A 58 -10.35 -10.64 -0.93
N TRP A 59 -11.28 -10.08 -1.71
CA TRP A 59 -11.83 -10.74 -2.90
C TRP A 59 -10.78 -10.79 -4.01
N GLY A 60 -9.90 -11.77 -3.93
CA GLY A 60 -8.80 -11.97 -4.88
C GLY A 60 -8.03 -13.26 -4.61
N PRO A 61 -7.14 -13.68 -5.52
CA PRO A 61 -6.51 -15.01 -5.48
C PRO A 61 -5.62 -15.25 -4.25
N ARG A 62 -5.20 -14.18 -3.54
CA ARG A 62 -4.36 -14.29 -2.34
C ARG A 62 -5.15 -14.55 -1.05
N GLY A 63 -6.48 -14.37 -1.06
CA GLY A 63 -7.33 -14.50 0.12
C GLY A 63 -6.97 -13.55 1.28
N ILE A 64 -7.64 -13.71 2.41
CA ILE A 64 -7.27 -13.01 3.66
C ILE A 64 -6.09 -13.72 4.34
N PRO A 65 -5.09 -12.99 4.87
CA PRO A 65 -4.00 -13.59 5.61
C PRO A 65 -4.51 -14.42 6.80
N ASP A 66 -3.84 -15.54 7.11
CA ASP A 66 -4.24 -16.40 8.23
C ASP A 66 -4.50 -15.57 9.49
N TRP A 67 -3.53 -14.75 9.90
CA TRP A 67 -3.62 -13.96 11.15
C TRP A 67 -4.93 -13.18 11.25
N LEU A 68 -5.35 -12.60 10.14
CA LEU A 68 -6.57 -11.82 10.02
C LEU A 68 -7.80 -12.72 10.14
N ALA A 69 -7.84 -13.83 9.42
CA ALA A 69 -8.95 -14.79 9.48
C ALA A 69 -9.26 -15.24 10.93
N ALA A 70 -8.22 -15.48 11.75
CA ALA A 70 -8.43 -15.84 13.15
C ALA A 70 -8.90 -14.67 14.01
N LEU A 71 -8.47 -13.44 13.71
CA LEU A 71 -8.94 -12.26 14.41
C LEU A 71 -10.43 -12.01 14.12
N LEU A 72 -10.82 -12.10 12.83
CA LEU A 72 -12.23 -12.03 12.41
C LEU A 72 -13.06 -13.11 13.11
N SER A 73 -12.61 -14.37 13.08
CA SER A 73 -13.29 -15.47 13.79
C SER A 73 -13.47 -15.19 15.28
N LYS A 74 -12.46 -14.65 15.96
CA LYS A 74 -12.52 -14.36 17.40
C LYS A 74 -13.56 -13.29 17.74
N TYR A 75 -13.65 -12.21 16.94
CA TYR A 75 -14.61 -11.14 17.17
C TYR A 75 -16.03 -11.52 16.71
N SER A 76 -16.13 -12.30 15.63
CA SER A 76 -17.39 -12.85 15.14
C SER A 76 -18.07 -13.75 16.18
N GLN A 77 -17.33 -14.68 16.80
CA GLN A 77 -17.87 -15.57 17.84
C GLN A 77 -18.41 -14.84 19.08
N ARG A 78 -17.94 -13.61 19.32
CA ARG A 78 -18.41 -12.74 20.41
C ARG A 78 -19.53 -11.79 19.97
N GLY A 79 -19.91 -11.84 18.70
CA GLY A 79 -20.80 -10.89 18.06
C GLY A 79 -20.31 -9.45 18.22
N ARG A 80 -19.03 -9.22 17.92
CA ARG A 80 -18.33 -7.93 18.00
C ARG A 80 -17.58 -7.63 16.69
N LEU A 81 -18.04 -8.24 15.60
CA LEU A 81 -17.52 -8.03 14.25
C LEU A 81 -18.61 -7.39 13.39
N TYR A 82 -18.27 -6.28 12.76
CA TYR A 82 -19.15 -5.45 11.93
C TYR A 82 -18.61 -5.42 10.50
N ALA A 83 -19.52 -5.47 9.53
CA ALA A 83 -19.18 -5.44 8.11
C ALA A 83 -19.44 -4.04 7.56
N HIS A 84 -18.52 -3.57 6.72
CA HIS A 84 -18.65 -2.30 6.01
C HIS A 84 -18.35 -2.52 4.51
N GLY A 85 -19.10 -1.91 3.61
CA GLY A 85 -18.84 -1.97 2.17
C GLY A 85 -18.12 -0.72 1.67
N VAL A 86 -17.30 -0.88 0.63
CA VAL A 86 -16.45 0.21 0.11
C VAL A 86 -16.57 0.35 -1.41
N GLU A 87 -16.82 -0.75 -2.13
CA GLU A 87 -16.85 -0.77 -3.59
C GLU A 87 -18.27 -0.65 -4.17
N LEU A 88 -19.31 -1.03 -3.41
CA LEU A 88 -20.69 -0.87 -3.85
C LEU A 88 -21.27 0.45 -3.35
N SER A 89 -22.11 1.08 -4.19
CA SER A 89 -23.07 2.06 -3.69
C SER A 89 -24.49 1.58 -4.02
N PRO A 90 -25.40 1.50 -3.01
CA PRO A 90 -26.80 1.12 -3.25
C PRO A 90 -27.58 2.18 -4.02
N LEU A 91 -27.01 3.36 -4.28
CA LEU A 91 -27.70 4.49 -4.93
C LEU A 91 -27.20 4.77 -6.35
N SER A 92 -26.33 3.91 -6.89
CA SER A 92 -25.99 3.93 -8.31
C SER A 92 -27.17 3.48 -9.18
N ALA A 93 -27.60 4.35 -10.10
CA ALA A 93 -28.79 4.16 -10.92
C ALA A 93 -28.62 3.05 -11.97
N LYS A 94 -27.45 3.01 -12.62
CA LYS A 94 -27.14 1.96 -13.59
C LYS A 94 -26.68 0.69 -12.89
N TRP A 95 -27.38 -0.40 -13.16
CA TRP A 95 -26.94 -1.75 -12.79
C TRP A 95 -26.03 -2.33 -13.88
N THR A 96 -24.89 -2.89 -13.48
CA THR A 96 -23.92 -3.56 -14.35
C THR A 96 -23.60 -4.95 -13.79
N ASN A 97 -22.82 -5.74 -14.55
CA ASN A 97 -22.47 -7.11 -14.14
C ASN A 97 -21.55 -7.12 -12.91
N GLU A 98 -20.83 -6.02 -12.68
CA GLU A 98 -19.93 -5.83 -11.55
C GLU A 98 -20.69 -5.80 -10.22
N GLN A 99 -21.87 -5.16 -10.16
CA GLN A 99 -22.70 -5.23 -8.94
C GLN A 99 -23.24 -6.64 -8.70
N ASP A 100 -23.57 -7.41 -9.75
CA ASP A 100 -23.99 -8.80 -9.59
C ASP A 100 -22.86 -9.67 -9.03
N PHE A 101 -21.62 -9.48 -9.50
CA PHE A 101 -20.45 -10.16 -8.96
C PHE A 101 -20.18 -9.76 -7.51
N TRP A 102 -20.21 -8.46 -7.23
CA TRP A 102 -20.01 -7.90 -5.89
C TRP A 102 -21.04 -8.49 -4.91
N LEU A 103 -22.32 -8.52 -5.28
CA LEU A 103 -23.38 -9.06 -4.42
C LEU A 103 -23.21 -10.54 -4.15
N ALA A 104 -22.78 -11.32 -5.14
CA ALA A 104 -22.50 -12.74 -4.96
C ALA A 104 -21.31 -12.98 -4.02
N ALA A 105 -20.25 -12.17 -4.14
CA ALA A 105 -19.07 -12.24 -3.28
C ALA A 105 -19.38 -11.81 -1.84
N MET A 106 -20.14 -10.73 -1.67
CA MET A 106 -20.64 -10.27 -0.37
C MET A 106 -21.52 -11.34 0.29
N GLU A 107 -22.49 -11.90 -0.45
CA GLU A 107 -23.37 -12.95 0.06
C GLU A 107 -22.57 -14.18 0.52
N ALA A 108 -21.55 -14.60 -0.24
CA ALA A 108 -20.65 -15.68 0.17
C ALA A 108 -19.88 -15.31 1.46
N THR A 109 -19.33 -14.10 1.52
CA THR A 109 -18.56 -13.62 2.68
C THR A 109 -19.41 -13.56 3.95
N CYS A 110 -20.64 -13.03 3.87
CA CYS A 110 -21.56 -12.96 5.00
C CYS A 110 -22.04 -14.35 5.48
N ARG A 111 -22.06 -15.35 4.60
CA ARG A 111 -22.36 -16.75 4.98
C ARG A 111 -21.19 -17.40 5.71
N GLU A 112 -19.95 -17.10 5.30
CA GLU A 112 -18.74 -17.66 5.89
C GLU A 112 -18.37 -16.99 7.22
N ILE A 113 -18.56 -15.67 7.31
CA ILE A 113 -18.18 -14.85 8.45
C ILE A 113 -19.44 -14.22 9.06
N PRO A 114 -19.89 -14.66 10.25
CA PRO A 114 -21.03 -14.04 10.92
C PRO A 114 -20.72 -12.61 11.38
N PHE A 115 -21.34 -11.62 10.73
CA PHE A 115 -21.29 -10.21 11.12
C PHE A 115 -22.53 -9.83 11.95
N ARG A 116 -22.47 -8.69 12.66
CA ARG A 116 -23.61 -8.13 13.41
C ARG A 116 -24.59 -7.35 12.54
N HIS A 117 -24.04 -6.63 11.57
CA HIS A 117 -24.75 -5.87 10.55
C HIS A 117 -23.77 -5.57 9.41
N LEU A 118 -24.29 -5.09 8.29
CA LEU A 118 -23.54 -4.56 7.15
C LEU A 118 -23.89 -3.09 6.97
N THR A 119 -22.90 -2.24 6.75
CA THR A 119 -23.08 -0.81 6.47
C THR A 119 -22.52 -0.43 5.10
N GLU A 120 -23.14 0.55 4.45
CA GLU A 120 -22.77 1.04 3.12
C GLU A 120 -22.85 2.57 3.07
N HIS A 121 -22.11 3.19 2.15
CA HIS A 121 -22.10 4.64 2.02
C HIS A 121 -23.37 5.23 1.37
N TYR A 122 -23.80 6.39 1.87
CA TYR A 122 -24.70 7.29 1.16
C TYR A 122 -23.95 8.10 0.09
N GLY A 123 -24.44 8.03 -1.14
CA GLY A 123 -23.83 8.65 -2.33
C GLY A 123 -23.80 7.63 -3.45
N PHE A 124 -23.29 8.00 -4.62
CA PHE A 124 -23.07 7.06 -5.73
C PHE A 124 -21.59 6.90 -6.02
N ILE A 125 -21.18 5.68 -6.35
CA ILE A 125 -19.79 5.35 -6.69
C ILE A 125 -19.69 4.98 -8.18
N THR A 126 -20.80 4.57 -8.81
CA THR A 126 -20.82 4.08 -10.20
C THR A 126 -21.85 4.81 -11.07
N ALA A 127 -21.38 5.30 -12.22
CA ALA A 127 -22.14 5.52 -13.45
C ALA A 127 -21.13 5.72 -14.61
N GLY A 128 -20.70 4.62 -15.23
CA GLY A 128 -19.62 4.59 -16.25
C GLY A 128 -18.78 3.32 -16.15
N SER A 129 -17.53 3.35 -16.63
CA SER A 129 -16.52 2.27 -16.48
C SER A 129 -15.84 2.25 -15.09
N PHE A 130 -16.36 3.02 -14.15
CA PHE A 130 -15.74 3.35 -12.88
C PHE A 130 -16.43 2.64 -11.70
N VAL A 131 -15.67 1.85 -10.93
CA VAL A 131 -16.21 0.97 -9.86
C VAL A 131 -15.58 1.21 -8.49
N ARG A 132 -14.62 2.14 -8.34
CA ARG A 132 -13.86 2.29 -7.07
C ARG A 132 -13.60 3.74 -6.71
N GLY A 133 -14.09 4.25 -5.58
CA GLY A 133 -13.73 5.58 -5.12
C GLY A 133 -14.59 6.15 -4.00
N THR A 134 -14.36 7.42 -3.68
CA THR A 134 -15.17 8.17 -2.72
C THR A 134 -16.60 8.37 -3.25
N PRO A 135 -17.65 8.06 -2.45
CA PRO A 135 -19.03 8.29 -2.85
C PRO A 135 -19.27 9.77 -3.20
N LEU A 136 -19.80 10.02 -4.40
CA LEU A 136 -20.22 11.35 -4.84
C LEU A 136 -21.65 11.65 -4.34
N PRO A 137 -21.98 12.93 -4.06
CA PRO A 137 -23.30 13.31 -3.59
C PRO A 137 -24.37 13.10 -4.66
N LEU A 138 -25.59 12.88 -4.19
CA LEU A 138 -26.78 12.74 -5.03
C LEU A 138 -27.67 13.97 -4.91
N PRO A 139 -28.44 14.31 -5.96
CA PRO A 139 -29.50 15.27 -5.82
C PRO A 139 -30.54 14.70 -4.85
N PRO A 140 -31.19 15.54 -4.01
CA PRO A 140 -32.29 15.10 -3.16
C PRO A 140 -33.50 14.80 -4.06
N SER A 141 -33.56 13.61 -4.64
CA SER A 141 -34.53 13.25 -5.68
C SER A 141 -35.40 12.06 -5.30
N ARG A 142 -36.60 11.99 -5.91
CA ARG A 142 -37.55 10.90 -5.66
C ARG A 142 -37.02 9.59 -6.22
N ALA A 143 -36.43 9.60 -7.41
CA ALA A 143 -35.84 8.41 -8.04
C ALA A 143 -34.71 7.82 -7.19
N ALA A 144 -33.79 8.66 -6.66
CA ALA A 144 -32.70 8.18 -5.82
C ALA A 144 -33.22 7.55 -4.52
N LEU A 145 -34.24 8.16 -3.90
CA LEU A 145 -34.85 7.61 -2.70
C LEU A 145 -35.53 6.26 -2.95
N ASP A 146 -36.34 6.16 -4.01
CA ASP A 146 -37.06 4.93 -4.35
C ASP A 146 -36.11 3.81 -4.76
N LEU A 147 -35.03 4.13 -5.50
CA LEU A 147 -33.96 3.20 -5.83
C LEU A 147 -33.25 2.70 -4.56
N GLY A 148 -32.85 3.61 -3.68
CA GLY A 148 -32.15 3.28 -2.44
C GLY A 148 -32.95 2.33 -1.54
N VAL A 149 -34.26 2.58 -1.39
CA VAL A 149 -35.14 1.69 -0.61
C VAL A 149 -35.09 0.27 -1.17
N ARG A 150 -35.25 0.09 -2.49
CA ARG A 150 -35.23 -1.24 -3.11
C ARG A 150 -33.87 -1.93 -2.99
N ARG A 151 -32.76 -1.18 -3.14
CA ARG A 151 -31.40 -1.75 -3.06
C ARG A 151 -31.00 -2.13 -1.65
N ILE A 152 -31.42 -1.36 -0.65
CA ILE A 152 -31.24 -1.73 0.76
C ILE A 152 -32.03 -2.99 1.10
N GLU A 153 -33.26 -3.12 0.60
CA GLU A 153 -34.07 -4.34 0.77
C GLU A 153 -33.41 -5.56 0.13
N GLU A 154 -32.84 -5.41 -1.09
CA GLU A 154 -32.08 -6.45 -1.77
C GLU A 154 -30.81 -6.85 -1.00
N LEU A 155 -30.02 -5.87 -0.55
CA LEU A 155 -28.82 -6.10 0.27
C LEU A 155 -29.17 -6.86 1.55
N ARG A 156 -30.24 -6.43 2.25
CA ARG A 156 -30.71 -7.12 3.46
C ARG A 156 -31.09 -8.56 3.17
N ALA A 157 -31.82 -8.81 2.09
CA ALA A 157 -32.28 -10.14 1.72
C ALA A 157 -31.12 -11.09 1.39
N ARG A 158 -30.08 -10.61 0.69
CA ARG A 158 -28.90 -11.40 0.31
C ARG A 158 -27.92 -11.59 1.48
N ALA A 159 -27.61 -10.52 2.21
CA ALA A 159 -26.69 -10.58 3.35
C ALA A 159 -27.27 -11.36 4.53
N GLY A 160 -28.60 -11.35 4.70
CA GLY A 160 -29.26 -11.90 5.89
C GLY A 160 -28.97 -11.10 7.17
N LEU A 161 -28.58 -9.83 7.02
CA LEU A 161 -28.11 -8.96 8.10
C LEU A 161 -28.90 -7.64 8.11
N PRO A 162 -29.01 -6.95 9.26
CA PRO A 162 -29.45 -5.56 9.28
C PRO A 162 -28.51 -4.70 8.43
N ILE A 163 -29.09 -3.78 7.65
CA ILE A 163 -28.34 -2.87 6.78
C ILE A 163 -28.35 -1.46 7.37
N GLY A 164 -27.18 -0.84 7.42
CA GLY A 164 -27.00 0.56 7.80
C GLY A 164 -26.52 1.39 6.63
N ILE A 165 -26.90 2.67 6.63
CA ILE A 165 -26.39 3.64 5.67
C ILE A 165 -25.56 4.68 6.43
N GLU A 166 -24.34 4.87 5.98
CA GLU A 166 -23.47 5.94 6.44
C GLU A 166 -23.86 7.28 5.83
N ASN A 167 -23.73 8.38 6.57
CA ASN A 167 -23.96 9.72 6.04
C ASN A 167 -22.99 10.10 4.91
N LEU A 168 -23.32 11.19 4.21
CA LEU A 168 -22.52 11.69 3.08
C LEU A 168 -21.07 11.90 3.49
N ALA A 169 -20.12 11.41 2.69
CA ALA A 169 -18.70 11.65 2.87
C ALA A 169 -18.25 12.98 2.22
N PHE A 170 -18.76 13.25 1.02
CA PHE A 170 -18.35 14.37 0.20
C PHE A 170 -19.55 15.15 -0.36
N ALA A 171 -19.50 16.48 -0.31
CA ALA A 171 -20.54 17.37 -0.79
C ALA A 171 -19.98 18.37 -1.81
N LEU A 172 -20.77 18.69 -2.84
CA LEU A 172 -20.46 19.69 -3.86
C LEU A 172 -21.00 21.07 -3.49
N SER A 173 -21.99 21.13 -2.61
CA SER A 173 -22.62 22.38 -2.17
C SER A 173 -23.06 22.34 -0.71
N ARG A 174 -23.32 23.54 -0.17
CA ARG A 174 -24.03 23.67 1.11
C ARG A 174 -25.45 23.07 1.05
N SER A 175 -26.09 23.09 -0.11
CA SER A 175 -27.42 22.49 -0.29
C SER A 175 -27.40 20.98 -0.06
N ASP A 176 -26.35 20.28 -0.52
CA ASP A 176 -26.17 18.84 -0.28
C ASP A 176 -26.05 18.57 1.23
N VAL A 177 -25.26 19.40 1.91
CA VAL A 177 -25.00 19.29 3.34
C VAL A 177 -26.26 19.53 4.18
N GLU A 178 -27.13 20.45 3.76
CA GLU A 178 -28.39 20.73 4.47
C GLU A 178 -29.48 19.69 4.14
N ALA A 179 -29.43 19.06 2.96
CA ALA A 179 -30.44 18.10 2.52
C ALA A 179 -30.23 16.65 2.99
N GLN A 180 -28.97 16.23 3.17
CA GLN A 180 -28.59 14.84 3.48
C GLN A 180 -29.38 14.23 4.65
N ALA A 181 -29.59 14.96 5.75
CA ALA A 181 -30.21 14.41 6.95
C ALA A 181 -31.70 14.10 6.72
N SER A 182 -32.39 14.97 5.97
CA SER A 182 -33.79 14.75 5.57
C SER A 182 -33.89 13.54 4.65
N PHE A 183 -33.00 13.44 3.66
CA PHE A 183 -32.99 12.33 2.72
C PHE A 183 -32.71 10.99 3.40
N VAL A 184 -31.63 10.91 4.19
CA VAL A 184 -31.25 9.70 4.92
C VAL A 184 -32.36 9.27 5.88
N THR A 185 -33.05 10.23 6.53
CA THR A 185 -34.21 9.91 7.36
C THR A 185 -35.31 9.19 6.59
N GLU A 186 -35.75 9.75 5.46
CA GLU A 186 -36.82 9.14 4.66
C GLU A 186 -36.36 7.77 4.11
N LEU A 187 -35.09 7.65 3.70
CA LEU A 187 -34.50 6.41 3.22
C LEU A 187 -34.52 5.32 4.29
N VAL A 188 -34.02 5.59 5.50
CA VAL A 188 -33.96 4.59 6.56
C VAL A 188 -35.35 4.24 7.08
N GLU A 189 -36.24 5.22 7.23
CA GLU A 189 -37.62 4.99 7.69
C GLU A 189 -38.40 4.10 6.73
N ARG A 190 -38.26 4.30 5.40
CA ARG A 190 -38.95 3.50 4.38
C ARG A 190 -38.35 2.11 4.18
N SER A 191 -37.04 1.97 4.34
CA SER A 191 -36.34 0.72 4.09
C SER A 191 -36.14 -0.14 5.33
N ASP A 192 -36.44 0.34 6.54
CA ASP A 192 -36.08 -0.28 7.83
C ASP A 192 -34.55 -0.46 8.02
N ALA A 193 -33.76 0.48 7.49
CA ALA A 193 -32.32 0.54 7.75
C ALA A 193 -32.00 1.32 9.04
N PHE A 194 -30.77 1.20 9.51
CA PHE A 194 -30.23 2.05 10.58
C PHE A 194 -29.22 3.06 10.02
N VAL A 195 -28.73 3.97 10.87
CA VAL A 195 -27.70 4.94 10.49
C VAL A 195 -26.35 4.53 11.08
N LEU A 196 -25.33 4.53 10.24
CA LEU A 196 -23.94 4.68 10.67
C LEU A 196 -23.64 6.18 10.60
N LEU A 197 -23.23 6.78 11.71
CA LEU A 197 -22.97 8.21 11.77
C LEU A 197 -21.46 8.46 11.83
N ASP A 198 -20.86 8.81 10.71
CA ASP A 198 -19.48 9.31 10.64
C ASP A 198 -19.43 10.79 11.03
N LEU A 199 -18.81 11.04 12.19
CA LEU A 199 -18.68 12.37 12.76
C LEU A 199 -17.57 13.22 12.12
N HIS A 200 -16.54 12.60 11.54
CA HIS A 200 -15.48 13.34 10.88
C HIS A 200 -15.92 13.77 9.47
N ASN A 201 -16.76 12.98 8.78
CA ASN A 201 -17.51 13.42 7.60
C ASN A 201 -18.37 14.68 7.88
N LEU A 202 -19.18 14.67 8.95
CA LEU A 202 -19.97 15.84 9.35
C LEU A 202 -19.10 17.04 9.73
N PHE A 203 -17.98 16.81 10.42
CA PHE A 203 -17.01 17.85 10.75
C PHE A 203 -16.39 18.48 9.50
N CYS A 204 -15.98 17.67 8.52
CA CYS A 204 -15.41 18.14 7.26
C CYS A 204 -16.41 19.04 6.52
N GLN A 205 -17.65 18.59 6.39
CA GLN A 205 -18.70 19.37 5.71
C GLN A 205 -19.04 20.66 6.46
N ALA A 206 -19.15 20.59 7.80
CA ALA A 206 -19.34 21.77 8.65
C ALA A 206 -18.26 22.83 8.42
N ARG A 207 -16.99 22.40 8.38
CA ARG A 207 -15.85 23.28 8.12
C ARG A 207 -15.86 23.84 6.70
N ASN A 208 -16.16 23.01 5.71
CA ASN A 208 -16.13 23.41 4.31
C ASN A 208 -17.23 24.41 3.98
N PHE A 209 -18.46 24.18 4.43
CA PHE A 209 -19.64 24.94 4.02
C PHE A 209 -20.15 25.95 5.07
N GLY A 210 -19.41 26.12 6.17
CA GLY A 210 -19.73 27.11 7.19
C GLY A 210 -21.02 26.83 7.95
N VAL A 211 -21.31 25.55 8.19
CA VAL A 211 -22.49 25.09 8.96
C VAL A 211 -22.05 24.48 10.29
N GLY A 212 -22.95 24.42 11.29
CA GLY A 212 -22.61 23.90 12.62
C GLY A 212 -22.59 22.38 12.65
N ALA A 213 -21.46 21.74 13.00
CA ALA A 213 -21.35 20.28 13.03
C ALA A 213 -22.35 19.59 13.97
N LEU A 214 -22.60 20.16 15.15
CA LEU A 214 -23.61 19.64 16.09
C LEU A 214 -25.04 19.83 15.57
N GLN A 215 -25.30 20.93 14.85
CA GLN A 215 -26.59 21.17 14.21
C GLN A 215 -26.85 20.12 13.11
N LEU A 216 -25.84 19.84 12.28
CA LEU A 216 -25.92 18.77 11.27
C LEU A 216 -26.20 17.42 11.92
N ALA A 217 -25.42 17.04 12.93
CA ALA A 217 -25.59 15.75 13.60
C ALA A 217 -26.99 15.59 14.22
N ARG A 218 -27.56 16.65 14.80
CA ARG A 218 -28.91 16.64 15.40
C ARG A 218 -30.05 16.58 14.37
N ALA A 219 -29.78 16.87 13.09
CA ALA A 219 -30.77 16.73 12.04
C ALA A 219 -30.98 15.25 11.64
N TYR A 220 -29.95 14.41 11.81
CA TYR A 220 -30.02 12.97 11.57
C TYR A 220 -30.94 12.25 12.57
N PRO A 221 -31.52 11.09 12.22
CA PRO A 221 -32.36 10.31 13.13
C PRO A 221 -31.48 9.56 14.14
N LEU A 222 -30.97 10.27 15.16
CA LEU A 222 -30.05 9.73 16.17
C LEU A 222 -30.63 8.51 16.91
N GLU A 223 -31.95 8.41 17.03
CA GLU A 223 -32.67 7.26 17.56
C GLU A 223 -32.45 5.94 16.78
N ARG A 224 -32.01 6.04 15.52
CA ARG A 224 -31.69 4.94 14.61
C ARG A 224 -30.19 4.75 14.40
N VAL A 225 -29.34 5.50 15.09
CA VAL A 225 -27.89 5.32 14.99
C VAL A 225 -27.47 4.06 15.77
N ARG A 226 -26.85 3.11 15.08
CA ARG A 226 -26.30 1.88 15.68
C ARG A 226 -24.78 1.82 15.65
N GLU A 227 -24.14 2.61 14.79
CA GLU A 227 -22.69 2.68 14.69
C GLU A 227 -22.25 4.13 14.48
N ILE A 228 -21.11 4.49 15.06
CA ILE A 228 -20.48 5.79 14.86
C ILE A 228 -19.05 5.56 14.37
N HIS A 229 -18.70 6.21 13.27
CA HIS A 229 -17.32 6.31 12.83
C HIS A 229 -16.70 7.61 13.31
N VAL A 230 -15.43 7.51 13.70
CA VAL A 230 -14.61 8.65 14.05
C VAL A 230 -13.23 8.51 13.46
N ALA A 231 -12.77 9.58 12.82
CA ALA A 231 -11.50 9.58 12.12
C ALA A 231 -10.78 10.94 12.20
N GLY A 232 -9.62 11.00 11.54
CA GLY A 232 -8.91 12.22 11.17
C GLY A 232 -8.66 12.24 9.67
N GLY A 233 -8.05 13.30 9.15
CA GLY A 233 -7.84 13.42 7.70
C GLY A 233 -6.99 14.60 7.28
N GLY A 234 -7.06 14.97 6.01
CA GLY A 234 -6.20 15.95 5.36
C GLY A 234 -6.89 17.25 4.95
N TRP A 235 -6.09 18.18 4.44
CA TRP A 235 -6.56 19.45 3.90
C TRP A 235 -6.04 19.60 2.47
N SER A 236 -6.93 19.99 1.57
CA SER A 236 -6.60 20.41 0.21
C SER A 236 -6.67 21.94 0.11
N THR A 237 -5.95 22.51 -0.85
CA THR A 237 -6.00 23.95 -1.15
C THR A 237 -6.43 24.10 -2.61
N PRO A 238 -7.74 24.18 -2.88
CA PRO A 238 -8.26 24.34 -4.25
C PRO A 238 -7.72 25.62 -4.87
N ALA A 239 -7.16 25.52 -6.08
CA ALA A 239 -6.64 26.66 -6.83
C ALA A 239 -7.76 27.59 -7.32
N THR A 240 -8.98 27.07 -7.47
CA THR A 240 -10.13 27.82 -7.98
C THR A 240 -10.93 28.57 -6.91
N ASP A 241 -10.53 28.50 -5.63
CA ASP A 241 -11.19 29.32 -4.59
C ASP A 241 -10.58 30.74 -4.58
N PRO A 242 -11.33 31.79 -5.00
CA PRO A 242 -10.83 33.16 -5.05
C PRO A 242 -10.50 33.73 -3.66
N GLU A 243 -11.03 33.15 -2.59
CA GLU A 243 -10.77 33.53 -1.20
C GLU A 243 -9.64 32.68 -0.57
N GLY A 244 -9.08 31.71 -1.31
CA GLY A 244 -7.99 30.84 -0.85
C GLY A 244 -8.38 29.93 0.31
N ARG A 245 -9.68 29.64 0.49
CA ARG A 245 -10.14 28.78 1.58
C ARG A 245 -9.72 27.34 1.33
N ARG A 246 -9.27 26.67 2.39
CA ARG A 246 -8.88 25.25 2.35
C ARG A 246 -10.11 24.35 2.41
N PHE A 247 -9.99 23.16 1.84
CA PHE A 247 -11.03 22.13 1.83
C PHE A 247 -10.60 20.93 2.68
N ARG A 248 -11.35 20.63 3.74
CA ARG A 248 -11.10 19.51 4.64
C ARG A 248 -11.66 18.22 4.05
N ARG A 249 -10.93 17.12 4.15
CA ARG A 249 -11.39 15.79 3.72
C ARG A 249 -11.23 14.76 4.83
N ASP A 250 -12.15 13.81 4.82
CA ASP A 250 -11.99 12.59 5.59
C ASP A 250 -11.14 11.60 4.79
N SER A 251 -9.84 11.65 5.01
CA SER A 251 -8.87 10.77 4.33
C SER A 251 -8.27 9.72 5.24
N HIS A 252 -8.75 9.64 6.50
CA HIS A 252 -8.29 8.69 7.52
C HIS A 252 -6.78 8.68 7.74
N ASP A 253 -6.07 9.76 7.39
CA ASP A 253 -4.62 9.82 7.29
C ASP A 253 -3.95 10.73 8.33
N ASP A 254 -4.73 11.22 9.30
CA ASP A 254 -4.25 12.09 10.38
C ASP A 254 -4.95 11.75 11.70
N ARG A 255 -4.53 12.40 12.79
CA ARG A 255 -5.18 12.30 14.10
C ARG A 255 -6.61 12.81 14.07
N MET A 256 -7.41 12.26 14.97
CA MET A 256 -8.75 12.74 15.22
C MET A 256 -8.72 14.16 15.84
N PRO A 257 -9.38 15.16 15.21
CA PRO A 257 -9.46 16.51 15.77
C PRO A 257 -10.18 16.55 17.13
N ASN A 258 -9.80 17.50 17.99
CA ASN A 258 -10.46 17.71 19.29
C ASN A 258 -11.96 18.01 19.15
N GLU A 259 -12.34 18.67 18.06
CA GLU A 259 -13.73 18.99 17.74
C GLU A 259 -14.55 17.74 17.41
N VAL A 260 -13.95 16.69 16.86
CA VAL A 260 -14.62 15.41 16.63
C VAL A 260 -14.87 14.69 17.97
N PHE A 261 -13.90 14.72 18.90
CA PHE A 261 -14.12 14.24 20.28
C PHE A 261 -15.29 14.99 20.95
N ALA A 262 -15.34 16.32 20.81
CA ALA A 262 -16.40 17.14 21.39
C ALA A 262 -17.76 16.87 20.73
N LEU A 263 -17.78 16.64 19.42
CA LEU A 263 -18.99 16.28 18.68
C LEU A 263 -19.51 14.92 19.14
N LEU A 264 -18.65 13.92 19.27
CA LEU A 264 -18.99 12.60 19.81
C LEU A 264 -19.61 12.72 21.21
N GLU A 265 -18.97 13.49 22.09
CA GLU A 265 -19.47 13.71 23.44
C GLU A 265 -20.88 14.31 23.47
N ALA A 266 -21.21 15.18 22.50
CA ALA A 266 -22.49 15.85 22.42
C ALA A 266 -23.62 14.97 21.84
N VAL A 267 -23.30 13.93 21.05
CA VAL A 267 -24.30 13.10 20.35
C VAL A 267 -24.49 11.70 20.93
N ILE A 268 -23.49 11.17 21.65
CA ILE A 268 -23.48 9.78 22.13
C ILE A 268 -24.72 9.43 22.98
N GLU A 269 -25.16 10.34 23.85
CA GLU A 269 -26.33 10.13 24.73
C GLU A 269 -27.66 10.14 23.96
N ALA A 270 -27.70 10.78 22.80
CA ALA A 270 -28.87 10.85 21.92
C ALA A 270 -29.01 9.63 20.99
N CYS A 271 -28.08 8.66 21.05
CA CYS A 271 -28.07 7.45 20.24
C CYS A 271 -28.42 6.20 21.08
N PRO A 272 -29.71 5.97 21.42
CA PRO A 272 -30.12 4.90 22.34
C PRO A 272 -29.88 3.48 21.81
N GLN A 273 -29.67 3.32 20.49
CA GLN A 273 -29.42 2.03 19.84
C GLN A 273 -27.94 1.80 19.51
N LEU A 274 -27.04 2.69 19.95
CA LEU A 274 -25.62 2.65 19.60
C LEU A 274 -24.94 1.35 20.08
N GLU A 275 -24.37 0.60 19.14
CA GLU A 275 -23.71 -0.67 19.38
C GLU A 275 -22.20 -0.53 19.41
N ALA A 276 -21.63 0.22 18.47
CA ALA A 276 -20.18 0.37 18.29
C ALA A 276 -19.79 1.80 17.92
N ILE A 277 -18.59 2.18 18.36
CA ILE A 277 -17.88 3.38 17.92
C ILE A 277 -16.53 2.91 17.38
N ILE A 278 -16.27 3.12 16.10
CA ILE A 278 -15.09 2.63 15.39
C ILE A 278 -14.14 3.80 15.15
N LEU A 279 -12.90 3.65 15.60
CA LEU A 279 -11.81 4.56 15.23
C LEU A 279 -11.19 4.09 13.92
N GLU A 280 -11.24 4.94 12.91
CA GLU A 280 -10.69 4.66 11.59
C GLU A 280 -9.34 5.34 11.41
N ARG A 281 -8.40 4.60 10.83
CA ARG A 281 -7.12 5.14 10.41
C ARG A 281 -6.48 4.26 9.33
N THR A 282 -6.11 4.88 8.23
CA THR A 282 -5.41 4.20 7.13
C THR A 282 -4.07 3.71 7.59
N ASP A 283 -3.67 2.54 7.10
CA ASP A 283 -2.33 2.01 7.35
C ASP A 283 -1.22 2.91 6.80
N ARG A 284 -1.53 3.69 5.76
CA ARG A 284 -0.67 4.73 5.19
C ARG A 284 -0.32 5.88 6.15
N SER A 285 -1.02 6.00 7.28
CA SER A 285 -0.78 7.05 8.27
C SER A 285 -0.32 6.55 9.63
N LEU A 286 -0.14 5.23 9.76
CA LEU A 286 0.32 4.58 10.99
C LEU A 286 1.83 4.31 10.97
N PHE A 287 2.57 4.97 10.07
CA PHE A 287 3.99 4.75 9.89
C PHE A 287 4.84 5.43 10.98
N GLY A 288 5.70 4.64 11.62
CA GLY A 288 6.66 5.11 12.62
C GLY A 288 6.15 4.96 14.06
N ARG A 289 7.08 4.85 15.01
CA ARG A 289 6.74 4.61 16.43
C ARG A 289 5.86 5.72 17.00
N ASP A 290 6.16 6.96 16.63
CA ASP A 290 5.45 8.13 17.15
C ASP A 290 4.00 8.19 16.64
N GLU A 291 3.74 7.95 15.34
CA GLU A 291 2.35 7.92 14.83
C GLU A 291 1.55 6.77 15.41
N ALA A 292 2.16 5.59 15.53
CA ALA A 292 1.53 4.45 16.16
C ALA A 292 1.19 4.73 17.63
N GLU A 293 2.07 5.42 18.36
CA GLU A 293 1.80 5.85 19.74
C GLU A 293 0.65 6.86 19.82
N ARG A 294 0.68 7.88 18.97
CA ARG A 294 -0.40 8.87 18.86
C ARG A 294 -1.76 8.25 18.55
N HIS A 295 -1.80 7.27 17.64
CA HIS A 295 -3.03 6.52 17.35
C HIS A 295 -3.57 5.78 18.58
N ARG A 296 -2.68 5.13 19.35
CA ARG A 296 -3.06 4.45 20.60
C ARG A 296 -3.53 5.41 21.69
N GLU A 297 -2.95 6.61 21.76
CA GLU A 297 -3.42 7.68 22.65
C GLU A 297 -4.85 8.10 22.28
N ASP A 298 -5.12 8.31 20.99
CA ASP A 298 -6.45 8.69 20.50
C ASP A 298 -7.49 7.60 20.80
N PHE A 299 -7.15 6.33 20.55
CA PHE A 299 -7.99 5.18 20.93
C PHE A 299 -8.26 5.14 22.44
N THR A 300 -7.23 5.33 23.26
CA THR A 300 -7.36 5.33 24.73
C THR A 300 -8.23 6.49 25.22
N ARG A 301 -8.09 7.67 24.62
CA ARG A 301 -8.92 8.84 24.92
C ARG A 301 -10.38 8.60 24.52
N LEU A 302 -10.61 8.04 23.34
CA LEU A 302 -11.94 7.67 22.84
C LEU A 302 -12.62 6.71 23.82
N ARG A 303 -11.93 5.64 24.21
CA ARG A 303 -12.44 4.66 25.16
C ARG A 303 -12.80 5.29 26.51
N ARG A 304 -11.97 6.19 27.03
CA ARG A 304 -12.27 6.91 28.29
C ARG A 304 -13.53 7.77 28.18
N LEU A 305 -13.68 8.52 27.09
CA LEU A 305 -14.83 9.39 26.84
C LEU A 305 -16.14 8.58 26.83
N VAL A 306 -16.16 7.49 26.07
CA VAL A 306 -17.32 6.60 25.93
C VAL A 306 -17.74 6.01 27.28
N ARG A 307 -16.77 5.50 28.07
CA ARG A 307 -17.04 4.87 29.37
C ARG A 307 -17.51 5.87 30.43
N GLN A 308 -17.14 7.15 30.34
CA GLN A 308 -17.62 8.19 31.25
C GLN A 308 -19.09 8.57 30.98
N ARG A 309 -19.51 8.57 29.72
CA ARG A 309 -20.82 9.06 29.28
C ARG A 309 -21.95 8.03 29.35
N ALA A 310 -21.67 6.75 29.13
CA ALA A 310 -22.66 5.67 29.26
C ALA A 310 -23.36 5.59 30.64
N ARG A 311 -22.90 6.36 31.65
CA ARG A 311 -23.40 6.38 33.03
C ARG A 311 -24.45 7.47 33.32
N ARG A 312 -24.82 8.33 32.36
CA ARG A 312 -25.82 9.40 32.58
C ARG A 312 -27.15 9.09 31.89
N LYS A 313 -28.26 9.40 32.57
CA LYS A 313 -29.65 9.18 32.13
C LYS A 313 -30.36 10.51 32.02
N GLU A 314 -30.42 11.05 30.81
CA GLU A 314 -31.60 11.68 30.21
C GLU A 314 -31.20 12.28 28.86
N PRO A 315 -31.58 11.65 27.72
CA PRO A 315 -31.31 12.21 26.41
C PRO A 315 -32.22 13.41 26.13
N ASP A 316 -31.62 14.50 25.64
CA ASP A 316 -32.36 15.54 24.94
C ASP A 316 -32.68 15.03 23.53
N THR A 317 -33.91 14.57 23.33
CA THR A 317 -34.40 14.01 22.06
C THR A 317 -35.03 15.07 21.15
N THR A 318 -34.78 16.35 21.39
CA THR A 318 -35.39 17.42 20.61
C THR A 318 -34.80 17.46 19.21
N ARG A 319 -35.56 16.94 18.24
CA ARG A 319 -35.18 16.85 16.83
C ARG A 319 -35.71 18.04 16.04
N GLU A 320 -34.84 18.80 15.42
CA GLU A 320 -35.24 19.79 14.40
C GLU A 320 -35.46 19.05 13.07
N ARG A 321 -36.74 18.90 12.68
CA ARG A 321 -37.11 18.29 11.39
C ARG A 321 -37.19 19.37 10.32
N THR A 322 -36.15 19.50 9.51
CA THR A 322 -36.20 20.26 8.26
C THR A 322 -36.55 19.29 7.14
N ARG A 323 -37.70 19.47 6.51
CA ARG A 323 -38.12 18.66 5.36
C ARG A 323 -37.62 19.32 4.08
N VAL A 324 -36.85 18.61 3.29
CA VAL A 324 -36.42 19.06 1.97
C VAL A 324 -37.39 18.55 0.91
N GLU A 325 -37.76 19.42 -0.02
CA GLU A 325 -38.56 19.05 -1.18
C GLU A 325 -37.68 18.26 -2.15
N LEU A 326 -38.09 17.02 -2.46
CA LEU A 326 -37.35 16.17 -3.37
C LEU A 326 -37.65 16.56 -4.82
N VAL A 327 -36.61 16.56 -5.66
CA VAL A 327 -36.74 16.70 -7.11
C VAL A 327 -37.64 15.58 -7.64
N SER A 328 -38.65 15.94 -8.44
CA SER A 328 -39.53 14.98 -9.11
C SER A 328 -38.90 14.52 -10.42
N ASP A 329 -38.28 13.35 -10.39
CA ASP A 329 -37.51 12.73 -11.48
C ASP A 329 -37.84 11.25 -11.66
N ASP A 330 -37.16 10.60 -12.61
CA ASP A 330 -37.18 9.15 -12.82
C ASP A 330 -35.75 8.57 -12.85
N GLU A 331 -35.64 7.24 -12.88
CA GLU A 331 -34.34 6.57 -12.85
C GLU A 331 -33.48 6.82 -14.10
N ALA A 332 -34.10 7.16 -15.24
CA ALA A 332 -33.36 7.51 -16.46
C ALA A 332 -32.69 8.89 -16.31
N ALA A 333 -33.41 9.86 -15.74
CA ALA A 333 -32.83 11.16 -15.40
C ALA A 333 -31.73 11.02 -14.33
N LEU A 334 -31.94 10.18 -13.31
CA LEU A 334 -30.93 9.94 -12.27
C LEU A 334 -29.66 9.30 -12.86
N ASP A 335 -29.79 8.30 -13.72
CA ASP A 335 -28.66 7.70 -14.45
C ASP A 335 -27.94 8.74 -15.32
N ALA A 336 -28.67 9.57 -16.06
CA ALA A 336 -28.09 10.65 -16.85
C ALA A 336 -27.30 11.63 -15.97
N TYR A 337 -27.83 12.01 -14.79
CA TYR A 337 -27.13 12.83 -13.81
C TYR A 337 -25.82 12.18 -13.35
N GLN A 338 -25.88 10.94 -12.88
CA GLN A 338 -24.71 10.27 -12.33
C GLN A 338 -23.63 10.08 -13.39
N ARG A 339 -24.00 9.66 -14.61
CA ARG A 339 -23.07 9.49 -15.74
C ARG A 339 -22.44 10.82 -16.16
N THR A 340 -23.25 11.86 -16.30
CA THR A 340 -22.75 13.15 -16.78
C THR A 340 -21.87 13.83 -15.73
N LEU A 341 -22.24 13.76 -14.44
CA LEU A 341 -21.41 14.28 -13.37
C LEU A 341 -20.03 13.59 -13.35
N LEU A 342 -19.99 12.26 -13.45
CA LEU A 342 -18.73 11.52 -13.52
C LEU A 342 -17.91 11.86 -14.77
N ASP A 343 -18.52 11.87 -15.96
CA ASP A 343 -17.81 12.20 -17.22
C ASP A 343 -17.22 13.61 -17.17
N VAL A 344 -17.98 14.56 -16.64
CA VAL A 344 -17.53 15.94 -16.49
C VAL A 344 -16.38 16.04 -15.48
N LEU A 345 -16.48 15.40 -14.30
CA LEU A 345 -15.41 15.43 -13.30
C LEU A 345 -14.14 14.72 -13.78
N ASP A 346 -14.26 13.64 -14.56
CA ASP A 346 -13.13 12.92 -15.13
C ASP A 346 -12.41 13.72 -16.23
N ARG A 347 -13.17 14.40 -17.10
CA ARG A 347 -12.62 15.20 -18.22
C ARG A 347 -12.21 16.62 -17.86
N ALA A 348 -12.71 17.16 -16.75
CA ALA A 348 -12.49 18.56 -16.40
C ALA A 348 -11.02 18.85 -16.11
N GLU A 349 -10.39 19.62 -16.99
CA GLU A 349 -9.12 20.30 -16.72
C GLU A 349 -9.34 21.56 -15.87
N ASP A 350 -10.54 22.15 -15.92
CA ASP A 350 -10.92 23.32 -15.14
C ASP A 350 -12.35 23.20 -14.51
N PRO A 351 -12.51 23.50 -13.19
CA PRO A 351 -13.79 23.40 -12.49
C PRO A 351 -14.92 24.37 -12.92
N PRO A 352 -14.67 25.63 -13.31
CA PRO A 352 -15.72 26.51 -13.84
C PRO A 352 -16.39 25.98 -15.11
N THR A 353 -15.61 25.46 -16.05
CA THR A 353 -16.09 24.82 -17.28
C THR A 353 -16.87 23.55 -16.95
N ALA A 354 -16.42 22.78 -15.95
CA ALA A 354 -17.16 21.61 -15.47
C ALA A 354 -18.58 22.00 -15.01
N LYS A 355 -18.72 23.04 -14.20
CA LYS A 355 -20.03 23.53 -13.75
C LYS A 355 -20.90 24.02 -14.91
N ALA A 356 -20.31 24.76 -15.85
CA ALA A 356 -21.03 25.25 -17.04
C ALA A 356 -21.55 24.09 -17.91
N ALA A 357 -20.71 23.07 -18.16
CA ALA A 357 -21.09 21.89 -18.93
C ALA A 357 -22.28 21.14 -18.30
N LEU A 358 -22.29 21.00 -16.97
CA LEU A 358 -23.43 20.40 -16.26
C LEU A 358 -24.71 21.21 -16.41
N LEU A 359 -24.64 22.54 -16.34
CA LEU A 359 -25.81 23.42 -16.46
C LEU A 359 -26.37 23.47 -17.90
N GLU A 360 -25.52 23.31 -18.90
CA GLU A 360 -25.86 23.34 -20.32
C GLU A 360 -26.39 22.00 -20.84
N THR A 361 -26.18 20.89 -20.11
CA THR A 361 -26.64 19.56 -20.52
C THR A 361 -28.17 19.45 -20.42
N GLU A 362 -28.84 19.19 -21.55
CA GLU A 362 -30.32 19.14 -21.64
C GLU A 362 -30.91 18.00 -20.80
N ASP A 363 -30.27 16.83 -20.76
CA ASP A 363 -30.68 15.68 -19.96
C ASP A 363 -30.68 15.97 -18.44
N LEU A 364 -29.97 17.03 -18.00
CA LEU A 364 -29.89 17.43 -16.59
C LEU A 364 -30.84 18.58 -16.24
N ALA A 365 -31.75 18.96 -17.13
CA ALA A 365 -32.65 20.12 -16.93
C ALA A 365 -33.43 20.05 -15.61
N VAL A 366 -33.84 18.85 -15.19
CA VAL A 366 -34.57 18.63 -13.92
C VAL A 366 -33.72 18.89 -12.66
N TYR A 367 -32.39 18.82 -12.78
CA TYR A 367 -31.44 19.06 -11.68
C TYR A 367 -30.76 20.43 -11.76
N ARG A 368 -31.13 21.29 -12.71
CA ARG A 368 -30.43 22.56 -12.97
C ARG A 368 -30.31 23.44 -11.73
N ASP A 369 -31.38 23.55 -10.93
CA ASP A 369 -31.38 24.35 -9.70
C ASP A 369 -30.43 23.79 -8.65
N HIS A 370 -30.34 22.45 -8.54
CA HIS A 370 -29.40 21.78 -7.65
C HIS A 370 -27.95 21.97 -8.13
N ILE A 371 -27.66 21.73 -9.41
CA ILE A 371 -26.32 21.92 -10.01
C ILE A 371 -25.84 23.37 -9.86
N ALA A 372 -26.75 24.35 -9.96
CA ALA A 372 -26.43 25.76 -9.78
C ALA A 372 -25.84 26.07 -8.39
N THR A 373 -26.13 25.25 -7.38
CA THR A 373 -25.60 25.42 -6.02
C THR A 373 -24.15 24.95 -5.85
N PHE A 374 -23.59 24.17 -6.78
CA PHE A 374 -22.25 23.59 -6.65
C PHE A 374 -21.17 24.66 -6.52
N GLU A 375 -20.25 24.48 -5.58
CA GLU A 375 -19.09 25.35 -5.43
C GLU A 375 -17.96 24.86 -6.33
N THR A 376 -17.33 25.76 -7.08
CA THR A 376 -16.23 25.43 -8.01
C THR A 376 -15.06 24.73 -7.31
N ARG A 377 -14.73 25.17 -6.09
CA ARG A 377 -13.69 24.54 -5.27
C ARG A 377 -14.04 23.10 -4.87
N ALA A 378 -15.33 22.79 -4.70
CA ALA A 378 -15.76 21.44 -4.39
C ALA A 378 -15.71 20.57 -5.65
N LEU A 379 -16.10 21.10 -6.81
CA LEU A 379 -15.91 20.42 -8.10
C LEU A 379 -14.43 20.11 -8.38
N GLU A 380 -13.51 21.01 -8.04
CA GLU A 380 -12.06 20.75 -8.14
C GLU A 380 -11.63 19.54 -7.30
N ILE A 381 -12.11 19.45 -6.07
CA ILE A 381 -11.83 18.32 -5.19
C ILE A 381 -12.52 17.05 -5.69
N GLY A 382 -13.75 17.15 -6.18
CA GLY A 382 -14.47 16.03 -6.80
C GLY A 382 -13.71 15.47 -7.99
N ALA A 383 -13.21 16.32 -8.88
CA ALA A 383 -12.38 15.93 -10.02
C ALA A 383 -11.09 15.26 -9.55
N ALA A 384 -10.40 15.83 -8.56
CA ALA A 384 -9.20 15.22 -8.00
C ALA A 384 -9.46 13.84 -7.36
N LEU A 385 -10.60 13.65 -6.70
CA LEU A 385 -11.01 12.35 -6.16
C LEU A 385 -11.30 11.35 -7.29
N VAL A 386 -12.05 11.77 -8.32
CA VAL A 386 -12.30 10.95 -9.51
C VAL A 386 -10.99 10.58 -10.21
N HIS A 387 -10.03 11.49 -10.35
CA HIS A 387 -8.73 11.20 -10.96
C HIS A 387 -7.84 10.31 -10.09
N GLN A 388 -7.93 10.43 -8.77
CA GLN A 388 -7.13 9.62 -7.84
C GLN A 388 -7.56 8.15 -7.86
N TRP A 389 -8.86 7.89 -7.93
CA TRP A 389 -9.41 6.55 -7.81
C TRP A 389 -9.86 5.96 -9.16
N GLY A 390 -10.01 6.82 -10.17
CA GLY A 390 -10.39 6.56 -11.56
C GLY A 390 -9.69 5.36 -12.16
N ALA A 391 -10.42 4.24 -12.33
CA ALA A 391 -10.07 3.26 -13.35
C ALA A 391 -10.30 3.92 -14.71
N ARG A 392 -9.27 4.59 -15.24
CA ARG A 392 -9.29 5.07 -16.63
C ARG A 392 -9.43 3.84 -17.53
N GLU A 393 -10.31 3.94 -18.54
CA GLU A 393 -9.94 3.32 -19.81
C GLU A 393 -8.64 4.02 -20.22
N GLU A 394 -7.51 3.34 -20.02
CA GLU A 394 -6.20 3.80 -20.48
C GLU A 394 -6.36 4.20 -21.96
N PRO A 395 -5.99 5.44 -22.34
CA PRO A 395 -5.97 5.82 -23.75
C PRO A 395 -5.29 4.72 -24.56
N GLN A 396 -5.90 4.26 -25.65
CA GLN A 396 -5.30 3.19 -26.46
C GLN A 396 -3.84 3.54 -26.79
N GLY A 397 -2.92 2.65 -26.41
CA GLY A 397 -1.50 2.88 -26.59
C GLY A 397 -0.81 3.64 -25.46
N THR A 398 -1.33 3.63 -24.23
CA THR A 398 -0.59 4.05 -23.01
C THR A 398 -0.34 2.88 -22.05
N MET A 399 0.54 3.11 -21.07
CA MET A 399 0.87 2.23 -19.96
C MET A 399 1.05 3.02 -18.67
N ARG A 400 0.75 2.43 -17.52
CA ARG A 400 1.03 3.00 -16.20
C ARG A 400 2.51 2.84 -15.83
N ALA A 401 3.06 3.88 -15.21
CA ALA A 401 4.40 3.89 -14.66
C ALA A 401 4.51 4.78 -13.42
N ALA A 402 5.33 4.37 -12.46
CA ALA A 402 5.72 5.21 -11.33
C ALA A 402 6.99 6.01 -11.67
N VAL A 403 6.83 7.33 -11.81
CA VAL A 403 7.83 8.24 -12.35
C VAL A 403 8.44 9.10 -11.24
N LEU A 404 9.76 9.15 -11.19
CA LEU A 404 10.51 10.13 -10.40
C LEU A 404 10.70 11.40 -11.24
N ARG A 405 10.00 12.48 -10.90
CA ARG A 405 10.10 13.76 -11.63
C ARG A 405 11.17 14.69 -11.07
N THR A 406 11.42 14.64 -9.79
CA THR A 406 12.43 15.46 -9.11
C THR A 406 13.04 14.66 -7.97
N HIS A 407 14.32 14.85 -7.69
CA HIS A 407 14.95 14.16 -6.57
C HIS A 407 14.20 14.46 -5.27
N ARG A 408 14.04 13.43 -4.44
CA ARG A 408 13.35 13.48 -3.14
C ARG A 408 11.86 13.83 -3.20
N SER A 409 11.24 13.88 -4.38
CA SER A 409 9.78 13.94 -4.51
C SER A 409 9.19 12.52 -4.51
N PRO A 410 7.93 12.35 -4.08
CA PRO A 410 7.22 11.08 -4.27
C PRO A 410 7.26 10.61 -5.72
N LEU A 411 7.25 9.28 -5.92
CA LEU A 411 6.98 8.66 -7.21
C LEU A 411 5.53 8.94 -7.61
N GLU A 412 5.34 9.53 -8.79
CA GLU A 412 4.01 9.82 -9.33
C GLU A 412 3.58 8.68 -10.25
N LEU A 413 2.41 8.08 -9.99
CA LEU A 413 1.81 7.16 -10.95
C LEU A 413 1.25 7.97 -12.14
N ARG A 414 1.66 7.62 -13.35
CA ARG A 414 1.29 8.32 -14.58
C ARG A 414 1.04 7.33 -15.71
N SER A 415 0.17 7.69 -16.65
CA SER A 415 0.05 7.02 -17.95
C SER A 415 1.10 7.62 -18.92
N LEU A 416 1.93 6.75 -19.49
CA LEU A 416 2.96 7.06 -20.49
C LEU A 416 2.59 6.39 -21.82
N PRO A 417 2.97 6.94 -22.97
CA PRO A 417 2.74 6.26 -24.24
C PRO A 417 3.49 4.93 -24.30
N MET A 418 2.86 3.92 -24.91
CA MET A 418 3.50 2.68 -25.30
C MET A 418 4.60 2.97 -26.33
N VAL A 419 5.68 2.20 -26.24
CA VAL A 419 6.84 2.33 -27.13
C VAL A 419 7.09 1.01 -27.85
N GLU A 420 7.38 1.11 -29.14
CA GLU A 420 7.74 -0.04 -29.96
C GLU A 420 9.25 -0.35 -29.82
N PRO A 421 9.64 -1.64 -29.80
CA PRO A 421 11.05 -2.00 -29.71
C PRO A 421 11.81 -1.68 -31.01
N GLY A 422 12.94 -0.98 -30.88
CA GLY A 422 13.86 -0.75 -31.99
C GLY A 422 14.69 -1.98 -32.37
N PRO A 423 15.56 -1.89 -33.39
CA PRO A 423 16.43 -2.99 -33.79
C PRO A 423 17.28 -3.52 -32.62
N GLY A 424 17.29 -4.84 -32.42
CA GLY A 424 18.01 -5.49 -31.32
C GLY A 424 17.34 -5.38 -29.95
N GLN A 425 16.19 -4.70 -29.84
CA GLN A 425 15.44 -4.52 -28.60
C GLN A 425 14.22 -5.43 -28.53
N VAL A 426 13.67 -5.57 -27.33
CA VAL A 426 12.41 -6.25 -27.06
C VAL A 426 11.54 -5.38 -26.16
N LEU A 427 10.23 -5.49 -26.34
CA LEU A 427 9.25 -4.95 -25.40
C LEU A 427 8.92 -6.05 -24.39
N VAL A 428 9.07 -5.76 -23.11
CA VAL A 428 8.78 -6.70 -22.03
C VAL A 428 7.58 -6.19 -21.26
N ARG A 429 6.52 -6.99 -21.17
CA ARG A 429 5.43 -6.80 -20.21
C ARG A 429 5.93 -7.18 -18.84
N VAL A 430 6.09 -6.21 -17.96
CA VAL A 430 6.69 -6.39 -16.64
C VAL A 430 5.72 -7.18 -15.77
N ALA A 431 6.25 -8.18 -15.06
CA ALA A 431 5.50 -8.91 -14.06
C ALA A 431 5.88 -8.45 -12.65
N ALA A 432 7.19 -8.27 -12.41
CA ALA A 432 7.71 -7.79 -11.15
C ALA A 432 9.01 -6.99 -11.33
N VAL A 433 9.26 -6.05 -10.42
CA VAL A 433 10.51 -5.31 -10.34
C VAL A 433 10.95 -5.14 -8.88
N GLY A 434 12.20 -5.47 -8.59
CA GLY A 434 12.78 -5.23 -7.27
C GLY A 434 13.24 -3.78 -7.08
N LEU A 435 13.17 -3.28 -5.85
CA LEU A 435 13.75 -1.99 -5.43
C LEU A 435 14.98 -2.21 -4.55
N CYS A 436 16.06 -1.50 -4.90
CA CYS A 436 17.40 -1.69 -4.33
C CYS A 436 18.02 -0.35 -3.90
N GLY A 437 19.14 -0.43 -3.15
CA GLY A 437 19.89 0.75 -2.72
C GLY A 437 20.21 1.73 -3.84
N THR A 438 20.43 1.25 -5.06
CA THR A 438 20.64 2.11 -6.25
C THR A 438 19.43 2.98 -6.57
N ASP A 439 18.21 2.45 -6.48
CA ASP A 439 16.99 3.24 -6.69
C ASP A 439 16.84 4.30 -5.58
N ALA A 440 17.18 3.95 -4.34
CA ALA A 440 17.25 4.90 -3.23
C ALA A 440 18.33 5.99 -3.44
N HIS A 441 19.47 5.66 -4.04
CA HIS A 441 20.50 6.63 -4.39
C HIS A 441 20.03 7.54 -5.54
N ALA A 442 19.35 7.01 -6.56
CA ALA A 442 18.76 7.79 -7.64
C ALA A 442 17.69 8.76 -7.11
N TYR A 443 16.79 8.26 -6.26
CA TYR A 443 15.79 9.06 -5.55
C TYR A 443 16.41 10.23 -4.79
N ARG A 444 17.54 10.01 -4.10
CA ARG A 444 18.24 11.02 -3.30
C ARG A 444 19.13 11.97 -4.12
N GLY A 445 19.29 11.74 -5.43
CA GLY A 445 20.20 12.50 -6.30
C GLY A 445 21.68 12.17 -6.10
N ARG A 446 21.98 10.97 -5.61
CA ARG A 446 23.36 10.47 -5.37
C ARG A 446 23.86 9.52 -6.45
N PHE A 447 22.93 8.89 -7.17
CA PHE A 447 23.22 8.16 -8.39
C PHE A 447 22.68 8.98 -9.56
N PRO A 448 23.54 9.46 -10.48
CA PRO A 448 23.13 10.36 -11.54
C PRO A 448 22.23 9.62 -12.55
N VAL A 449 21.01 10.12 -12.71
CA VAL A 449 20.02 9.67 -13.70
C VAL A 449 19.34 10.91 -14.30
N PRO A 450 18.88 10.86 -15.55
CA PRO A 450 18.02 11.91 -16.07
C PRO A 450 16.73 11.96 -15.26
N ILE A 451 16.12 13.14 -15.15
CA ILE A 451 14.77 13.31 -14.58
C ILE A 451 13.93 14.10 -15.59
N PRO A 452 12.66 13.73 -15.83
CA PRO A 452 11.92 12.63 -15.21
C PRO A 452 12.38 11.23 -15.67
N ILE A 453 12.23 10.21 -14.82
CA ILE A 453 12.61 8.81 -15.13
C ILE A 453 11.72 7.79 -14.42
N VAL A 454 11.49 6.64 -15.06
CA VAL A 454 10.94 5.43 -14.42
C VAL A 454 12.09 4.65 -13.77
N LEU A 455 12.01 4.39 -12.47
CA LEU A 455 13.04 3.65 -11.73
C LEU A 455 12.84 2.12 -11.79
N GLY A 456 13.73 1.36 -11.15
CA GLY A 456 13.66 -0.10 -11.04
C GLY A 456 14.50 -0.80 -12.11
N HIS A 457 15.52 -1.54 -11.67
CA HIS A 457 16.50 -2.20 -12.55
C HIS A 457 16.61 -3.71 -12.28
N GLU A 458 15.67 -4.25 -11.53
CA GLU A 458 15.56 -5.67 -11.17
C GLU A 458 14.31 -6.26 -11.82
N THR A 459 14.19 -6.02 -13.12
CA THR A 459 12.94 -6.19 -13.86
C THR A 459 12.83 -7.59 -14.43
N VAL A 460 11.68 -8.22 -14.23
CA VAL A 460 11.33 -9.50 -14.83
C VAL A 460 9.93 -9.46 -15.43
N GLY A 461 9.70 -10.23 -16.47
CA GLY A 461 8.43 -10.22 -17.18
C GLY A 461 8.39 -11.18 -18.35
N VAL A 462 7.51 -10.87 -19.30
CA VAL A 462 7.27 -11.67 -20.50
C VAL A 462 7.55 -10.82 -21.73
N VAL A 463 8.27 -11.37 -22.70
CA VAL A 463 8.51 -10.71 -23.99
C VAL A 463 7.18 -10.55 -24.72
N GLU A 464 6.77 -9.32 -24.97
CA GLU A 464 5.53 -8.94 -25.64
C GLU A 464 5.75 -8.73 -27.15
N ALA A 465 6.85 -8.06 -27.51
CA ALA A 465 7.21 -7.80 -28.90
C ALA A 465 8.73 -7.86 -29.13
N LEU A 466 9.12 -8.15 -30.37
CA LEU A 466 10.51 -8.23 -30.81
C LEU A 466 10.81 -7.11 -31.80
N GLY A 467 11.92 -6.42 -31.60
CA GLY A 467 12.48 -5.51 -32.58
C GLY A 467 13.22 -6.23 -33.71
N GLU A 468 13.57 -5.48 -34.74
CA GLU A 468 14.26 -6.00 -35.92
C GLU A 468 15.58 -6.70 -35.54
N GLY A 469 15.84 -7.87 -36.13
CA GLY A 469 17.09 -8.62 -35.96
C GLY A 469 17.19 -9.46 -34.68
N VAL A 470 16.18 -9.42 -33.79
CA VAL A 470 16.17 -10.28 -32.59
C VAL A 470 15.80 -11.71 -32.97
N THR A 471 16.73 -12.63 -32.74
CA THR A 471 16.57 -14.08 -33.01
C THR A 471 16.82 -14.96 -31.79
N SER A 472 17.36 -14.39 -30.71
CA SER A 472 17.71 -15.10 -29.48
C SER A 472 16.53 -15.30 -28.52
N LEU A 473 15.39 -14.66 -28.77
CA LEU A 473 14.21 -14.66 -27.91
C LEU A 473 12.94 -14.79 -28.75
N SER A 474 11.85 -15.21 -28.13
CA SER A 474 10.52 -15.31 -28.74
C SER A 474 9.49 -14.54 -27.90
N VAL A 475 8.43 -14.05 -28.54
CA VAL A 475 7.24 -13.55 -27.83
C VAL A 475 6.70 -14.64 -26.90
N GLY A 476 6.27 -14.25 -25.70
CA GLY A 476 5.85 -15.16 -24.64
C GLY A 476 6.99 -15.69 -23.77
N ALA A 477 8.26 -15.44 -24.11
CA ALA A 477 9.38 -15.90 -23.28
C ALA A 477 9.41 -15.16 -21.93
N ARG A 478 9.57 -15.91 -20.84
CA ARG A 478 9.84 -15.36 -19.50
C ARG A 478 11.28 -14.88 -19.44
N VAL A 479 11.50 -13.61 -19.13
CA VAL A 479 12.83 -13.01 -19.10
C VAL A 479 13.02 -12.15 -17.86
N GLY A 480 14.27 -12.04 -17.41
CA GLY A 480 14.71 -10.93 -16.58
C GLY A 480 15.78 -10.10 -17.28
N ILE A 481 15.87 -8.84 -16.88
CA ILE A 481 16.65 -7.81 -17.55
C ILE A 481 17.85 -7.45 -16.67
N SER A 482 19.06 -7.63 -17.20
CA SER A 482 20.30 -7.30 -16.50
C SER A 482 20.52 -5.79 -16.39
N TRP A 483 21.27 -5.35 -15.38
CA TRP A 483 21.66 -3.95 -15.20
C TRP A 483 22.37 -3.37 -16.43
N ILE A 484 23.42 -4.05 -16.89
CA ILE A 484 24.06 -3.78 -18.19
C ILE A 484 23.40 -4.70 -19.21
N GLN A 485 22.74 -4.11 -20.18
CA GLN A 485 21.97 -4.83 -21.18
C GLN A 485 22.80 -5.06 -22.46
N ALA A 486 23.64 -4.09 -22.86
CA ALA A 486 24.56 -4.24 -23.99
C ALA A 486 25.87 -3.50 -23.74
N GLY A 487 26.98 -4.04 -24.25
CA GLY A 487 28.27 -3.35 -24.28
C GLY A 487 28.49 -2.60 -25.60
N CYS A 488 29.48 -1.69 -25.63
CA CYS A 488 29.84 -0.97 -26.86
C CYS A 488 30.50 -1.85 -27.93
N GLY A 489 30.97 -3.05 -27.56
CA GLY A 489 31.58 -4.03 -28.47
C GLY A 489 33.04 -3.75 -28.85
N THR A 490 33.59 -2.58 -28.49
CA THR A 490 34.90 -2.12 -29.00
C THR A 490 35.91 -1.74 -27.93
N CYS A 491 35.51 -1.66 -26.65
CA CYS A 491 36.47 -1.40 -25.58
C CYS A 491 37.20 -2.68 -25.13
N GLU A 492 38.34 -2.52 -24.45
CA GLU A 492 39.16 -3.61 -23.91
C GLU A 492 38.32 -4.63 -23.11
N ALA A 493 37.36 -4.15 -22.32
CA ALA A 493 36.48 -5.02 -21.56
C ALA A 493 35.56 -5.86 -22.47
N CYS A 494 35.00 -5.27 -23.53
CA CYS A 494 34.17 -6.00 -24.49
C CYS A 494 34.99 -7.01 -25.30
N GLU A 495 36.19 -6.65 -25.73
CA GLU A 495 37.12 -7.57 -26.43
C GLU A 495 37.50 -8.78 -25.57
N ARG A 496 37.53 -8.60 -24.25
CA ARG A 496 37.78 -9.66 -23.27
C ARG A 496 36.52 -10.37 -22.77
N ASN A 497 35.36 -10.14 -23.39
CA ASN A 497 34.07 -10.70 -22.97
C ASN A 497 33.67 -10.36 -21.52
N MET A 498 34.09 -9.18 -21.04
CA MET A 498 33.72 -8.62 -19.74
C MET A 498 32.72 -7.48 -19.93
N GLN A 499 31.55 -7.74 -20.54
CA GLN A 499 30.60 -6.67 -20.88
C GLN A 499 30.13 -5.86 -19.66
N THR A 500 30.08 -6.46 -18.47
CA THR A 500 29.78 -5.76 -17.21
C THR A 500 30.85 -4.79 -16.74
N ARG A 501 31.95 -4.66 -17.48
CA ARG A 501 33.03 -3.68 -17.30
C ARG A 501 33.17 -2.75 -18.52
N CYS A 502 32.17 -2.73 -19.40
CA CYS A 502 32.14 -1.81 -20.53
C CYS A 502 32.18 -0.36 -20.03
N THR A 503 32.91 0.50 -20.74
CA THR A 503 33.06 1.93 -20.42
C THR A 503 31.94 2.79 -20.99
N ALA A 504 31.14 2.24 -21.91
CA ALA A 504 29.96 2.88 -22.50
C ALA A 504 28.85 1.83 -22.72
N PRO A 505 28.31 1.22 -21.65
CA PRO A 505 27.24 0.24 -21.76
C PRO A 505 25.90 0.90 -22.03
N ARG A 506 24.94 0.13 -22.56
CA ARG A 506 23.50 0.44 -22.46
C ARG A 506 22.91 -0.23 -21.24
N THR A 507 22.04 0.46 -20.53
CA THR A 507 21.42 0.04 -19.28
C THR A 507 19.92 0.37 -19.29
N TRP A 508 19.26 0.16 -18.14
CA TRP A 508 17.89 0.62 -17.93
C TRP A 508 17.76 2.16 -17.96
N ILE A 509 18.84 2.92 -17.78
CA ILE A 509 18.79 4.39 -17.75
C ILE A 509 18.35 4.94 -19.11
N GLU A 510 18.84 4.35 -20.20
CA GLU A 510 18.52 4.76 -21.58
C GLU A 510 17.13 4.27 -22.01
N ASN A 511 16.68 3.12 -21.52
CA ASN A 511 15.45 2.45 -21.95
C ASN A 511 14.23 2.71 -21.03
N GLY A 512 14.46 3.22 -19.82
CA GLY A 512 13.48 3.29 -18.75
C GLY A 512 13.56 2.07 -17.81
N GLY A 513 13.24 2.28 -16.53
CA GLY A 513 13.19 1.22 -15.52
C GLY A 513 11.91 0.37 -15.61
N GLY A 514 11.80 -0.60 -14.71
CA GLY A 514 10.69 -1.56 -14.63
C GLY A 514 9.54 -1.18 -13.71
N LEU A 515 9.55 -0.01 -13.07
CA LEU A 515 8.38 0.51 -12.34
C LEU A 515 7.28 0.99 -13.31
N SER A 516 6.93 0.14 -14.27
CA SER A 516 5.97 0.37 -15.34
C SER A 516 5.40 -0.96 -15.81
N GLU A 517 4.23 -0.94 -16.42
CA GLU A 517 3.58 -2.16 -16.92
C GLU A 517 4.33 -2.79 -18.11
N TRP A 518 5.01 -1.97 -18.93
CA TRP A 518 5.92 -2.43 -19.97
C TRP A 518 7.25 -1.66 -19.92
N THR A 519 8.31 -2.25 -20.45
CA THR A 519 9.61 -1.59 -20.60
C THR A 519 10.36 -2.11 -21.83
N ILE A 520 11.25 -1.28 -22.38
CA ILE A 520 12.17 -1.67 -23.46
C ILE A 520 13.42 -2.29 -22.84
N ALA A 521 13.92 -3.35 -23.46
CA ALA A 521 15.20 -3.95 -23.11
C ALA A 521 16.01 -4.28 -24.36
N GLU A 522 17.34 -4.23 -24.26
CA GLU A 522 18.20 -4.83 -25.26
C GLU A 522 18.08 -6.36 -25.17
N ALA A 523 17.87 -7.05 -26.29
CA ALA A 523 17.66 -8.50 -26.30
C ALA A 523 18.86 -9.28 -25.72
N SER A 524 20.07 -8.75 -25.87
CA SER A 524 21.31 -9.30 -25.30
C SER A 524 21.39 -9.20 -23.77
N GLY A 525 20.64 -8.28 -23.17
CA GLY A 525 20.56 -8.08 -21.72
C GLY A 525 19.54 -8.98 -21.03
N CYS A 526 18.69 -9.65 -21.81
CA CYS A 526 17.64 -10.53 -21.32
C CYS A 526 18.17 -11.94 -21.05
N THR A 527 17.78 -12.50 -19.91
CA THR A 527 18.05 -13.89 -19.52
C THR A 527 16.75 -14.63 -19.33
N LEU A 528 16.64 -15.82 -19.95
CA LEU A 528 15.47 -16.67 -19.83
C LEU A 528 15.29 -17.13 -18.38
N LEU A 529 14.04 -17.12 -17.93
CA LEU A 529 13.66 -17.60 -16.61
C LEU A 529 13.04 -18.99 -16.71
N PRO A 530 13.35 -19.91 -15.78
CA PRO A 530 12.60 -21.14 -15.64
C PRO A 530 11.12 -20.88 -15.36
N ASP A 531 10.25 -21.76 -15.87
CA ASP A 531 8.79 -21.68 -15.63
C ASP A 531 8.44 -21.87 -14.14
N SER A 532 9.26 -22.64 -13.43
CA SER A 532 9.12 -22.98 -12.01
C SER A 532 9.45 -21.82 -11.06
N LEU A 533 10.18 -20.79 -11.52
CA LEU A 533 10.65 -19.69 -10.67
C LEU A 533 9.66 -18.51 -10.73
N PRO A 534 8.97 -18.16 -9.62
CA PRO A 534 8.05 -17.02 -9.58
C PRO A 534 8.77 -15.70 -9.87
N PHE A 535 8.07 -14.76 -10.52
CA PHE A 535 8.66 -13.49 -10.95
C PHE A 535 9.11 -12.64 -9.76
N GLU A 536 8.30 -12.60 -8.70
CA GLU A 536 8.60 -11.85 -7.49
C GLU A 536 9.85 -12.35 -6.78
N LEU A 537 10.18 -13.64 -6.90
CA LEU A 537 11.41 -14.24 -6.38
C LEU A 537 12.58 -14.09 -7.36
N ALA A 538 12.32 -14.09 -8.67
CA ALA A 538 13.35 -13.89 -9.68
C ALA A 538 13.91 -12.45 -9.68
N ALA A 539 13.06 -11.44 -9.51
CA ALA A 539 13.43 -10.02 -9.61
C ALA A 539 14.68 -9.66 -8.79
N PRO A 540 14.76 -9.94 -7.47
CA PRO A 540 15.95 -9.62 -6.68
C PRO A 540 17.26 -10.27 -7.14
N LEU A 541 17.20 -11.36 -7.93
CA LEU A 541 18.37 -12.08 -8.39
C LEU A 541 19.12 -11.33 -9.49
N PHE A 542 18.43 -10.49 -10.27
CA PHE A 542 19.02 -9.64 -11.31
C PHE A 542 19.86 -8.47 -10.77
N CYS A 543 19.95 -8.32 -9.45
CA CYS A 543 20.88 -7.42 -8.81
C CYS A 543 21.51 -8.02 -7.56
N ALA A 544 20.74 -8.19 -6.48
CA ALA A 544 21.30 -8.63 -5.21
C ALA A 544 21.86 -10.06 -5.29
N GLY A 545 21.15 -10.98 -5.92
CA GLY A 545 21.64 -12.35 -6.13
C GLY A 545 22.92 -12.38 -6.98
N HIS A 546 22.92 -11.66 -8.10
CA HIS A 546 24.06 -11.56 -9.01
C HIS A 546 25.29 -10.94 -8.34
N VAL A 547 25.14 -9.81 -7.63
CA VAL A 547 26.24 -9.17 -6.90
C VAL A 547 26.80 -10.09 -5.81
N ALA A 548 25.93 -10.78 -5.08
CA ALA A 548 26.35 -11.71 -4.03
C ALA A 548 27.15 -12.89 -4.59
N MET A 549 26.70 -13.49 -5.69
CA MET A 549 27.43 -14.57 -6.38
C MET A 549 28.79 -14.07 -6.90
N SER A 550 28.81 -12.92 -7.56
CA SER A 550 30.06 -12.33 -8.07
C SER A 550 31.04 -11.98 -6.94
N GLY A 551 30.54 -11.49 -5.81
CA GLY A 551 31.34 -11.25 -4.61
C GLY A 551 31.98 -12.52 -4.07
N LEU A 552 31.21 -13.58 -3.92
CA LEU A 552 31.73 -14.89 -3.50
C LEU A 552 32.78 -15.40 -4.49
N ARG A 553 32.53 -15.34 -5.81
CA ARG A 553 33.50 -15.76 -6.83
C ARG A 553 34.79 -14.95 -6.81
N ARG A 554 34.71 -13.63 -6.61
CA ARG A 554 35.92 -12.77 -6.43
C ARG A 554 36.68 -13.09 -5.15
N ALA A 555 35.98 -13.60 -4.14
CA ALA A 555 36.59 -14.12 -2.93
C ALA A 555 37.32 -15.45 -3.13
N GLN A 556 37.26 -16.06 -4.33
CA GLN A 556 37.90 -17.35 -4.70
C GLN A 556 38.02 -18.32 -3.51
N PRO A 557 36.88 -18.69 -2.89
CA PRO A 557 36.88 -19.50 -1.69
C PRO A 557 37.40 -20.90 -1.99
N VAL A 558 38.08 -21.51 -1.01
CA VAL A 558 38.49 -22.91 -1.05
C VAL A 558 37.79 -23.74 0.01
N GLU A 559 37.72 -25.05 -0.21
CA GLU A 559 37.01 -25.97 0.70
C GLU A 559 37.54 -25.85 2.14
N GLY A 560 36.61 -25.80 3.10
CA GLY A 560 36.92 -25.67 4.53
C GLY A 560 37.07 -24.22 5.03
N GLU A 561 37.08 -23.22 4.14
CA GLU A 561 37.07 -21.82 4.57
C GLU A 561 35.74 -21.39 5.18
N ARG A 562 35.82 -20.50 6.16
CA ARG A 562 34.69 -19.88 6.84
C ARG A 562 34.38 -18.51 6.24
N ILE A 563 33.11 -18.28 5.96
CA ILE A 563 32.60 -17.05 5.34
C ILE A 563 31.70 -16.29 6.32
N ALA A 564 32.09 -15.07 6.68
CA ALA A 564 31.24 -14.16 7.44
C ALA A 564 30.57 -13.13 6.52
N VAL A 565 29.27 -12.92 6.69
CA VAL A 565 28.49 -11.92 5.95
C VAL A 565 28.15 -10.76 6.88
N VAL A 566 28.79 -9.61 6.63
CA VAL A 566 28.63 -8.40 7.43
C VAL A 566 27.54 -7.51 6.85
N GLY A 567 26.37 -7.52 7.49
CA GLY A 567 25.19 -6.74 7.11
C GLY A 567 24.10 -7.59 6.48
N LEU A 568 23.19 -8.13 7.30
CA LEU A 568 22.05 -8.95 6.87
C LEU A 568 20.88 -8.10 6.29
N GLY A 569 21.12 -7.43 5.17
CA GLY A 569 20.10 -6.70 4.40
C GLY A 569 19.64 -7.46 3.16
N GLY A 570 19.06 -6.73 2.20
CA GLY A 570 18.63 -7.29 0.90
C GLY A 570 19.74 -8.02 0.15
N LEU A 571 20.99 -7.55 0.21
CA LEU A 571 22.14 -8.25 -0.37
C LEU A 571 22.67 -9.37 0.54
N GLY A 572 22.84 -9.08 1.84
CA GLY A 572 23.46 -10.00 2.80
C GLY A 572 22.69 -11.31 2.99
N HIS A 573 21.36 -11.28 3.00
CA HIS A 573 20.59 -12.51 3.18
C HIS A 573 20.76 -13.48 2.00
N LEU A 574 20.99 -12.98 0.78
CA LEU A 574 21.31 -13.82 -0.39
C LEU A 574 22.77 -14.28 -0.36
N ALA A 575 23.71 -13.40 -0.01
CA ALA A 575 25.12 -13.78 0.13
C ALA A 575 25.33 -14.91 1.14
N LEU A 576 24.59 -14.89 2.25
CA LEU A 576 24.62 -15.93 3.28
C LEU A 576 24.10 -17.27 2.74
N GLN A 577 22.94 -17.26 2.06
CA GLN A 577 22.35 -18.45 1.45
C GLN A 577 23.24 -19.04 0.35
N ILE A 578 23.80 -18.19 -0.50
CA ILE A 578 24.71 -18.62 -1.58
C ILE A 578 25.95 -19.29 -0.97
N ALA A 579 26.62 -18.65 0.00
CA ALA A 579 27.76 -19.27 0.68
C ALA A 579 27.38 -20.61 1.34
N ARG A 580 26.18 -20.69 1.92
CA ARG A 580 25.66 -21.93 2.52
C ARG A 580 25.42 -23.02 1.48
N ALA A 581 24.88 -22.67 0.31
CA ALA A 581 24.60 -23.60 -0.79
C ALA A 581 25.87 -24.25 -1.36
N TYR A 582 27.01 -23.54 -1.35
CA TYR A 582 28.32 -24.11 -1.70
C TYR A 582 28.99 -24.91 -0.57
N GLY A 583 28.32 -25.08 0.57
CA GLY A 583 28.80 -25.91 1.67
C GLY A 583 29.79 -25.22 2.61
N PHE A 584 30.01 -23.91 2.50
CA PHE A 584 30.89 -23.19 3.42
C PHE A 584 30.30 -23.09 4.83
N GLU A 585 31.18 -23.00 5.84
CA GLU A 585 30.78 -22.62 7.19
C GLU A 585 30.45 -21.12 7.19
N THR A 586 29.22 -20.78 7.56
CA THR A 586 28.68 -19.42 7.39
C THR A 586 28.43 -18.73 8.72
N VAL A 587 28.79 -17.44 8.79
CA VAL A 587 28.53 -16.56 9.94
C VAL A 587 27.67 -15.38 9.49
N GLY A 588 26.48 -15.23 10.08
CA GLY A 588 25.64 -14.04 9.90
C GLY A 588 26.01 -12.95 10.92
N VAL A 589 26.37 -11.74 10.45
CA VAL A 589 26.80 -10.65 11.32
C VAL A 589 25.86 -9.44 11.17
N SER A 590 25.27 -8.99 12.28
CA SER A 590 24.32 -7.86 12.29
C SER A 590 24.22 -7.22 13.67
N SER A 591 23.78 -5.95 13.71
CA SER A 591 23.36 -5.27 14.95
C SER A 591 21.89 -5.52 15.30
N SER A 592 21.15 -6.27 14.47
CA SER A 592 19.72 -6.50 14.63
C SER A 592 19.45 -7.96 15.05
N LEU A 593 18.99 -8.15 16.29
CA LEU A 593 18.60 -9.46 16.82
C LEU A 593 17.59 -10.20 15.92
N PRO A 594 16.47 -9.59 15.47
CA PRO A 594 15.53 -10.27 14.57
C PRO A 594 16.16 -10.76 13.26
N LYS A 595 17.15 -10.03 12.72
CA LYS A 595 17.83 -10.44 11.49
C LYS A 595 18.82 -11.59 11.73
N LEU A 596 19.38 -11.69 12.93
CA LEU A 596 20.22 -12.83 13.32
C LEU A 596 19.38 -14.09 13.51
N GLU A 597 18.18 -13.96 14.08
CA GLU A 597 17.21 -15.06 14.16
C GLU A 597 16.88 -15.59 12.76
N ASP A 598 16.53 -14.72 11.81
CA ASP A 598 16.31 -15.13 10.42
C ASP A 598 17.56 -15.77 9.78
N ALA A 599 18.75 -15.21 10.05
CA ALA A 599 19.99 -15.80 9.54
C ALA A 599 20.19 -17.25 10.00
N ARG A 600 19.91 -17.54 11.27
CA ARG A 600 20.00 -18.90 11.82
C ARG A 600 18.86 -19.79 11.31
N ASP A 601 17.63 -19.32 11.43
CA ASP A 601 16.43 -20.17 11.32
C ASP A 601 15.93 -20.30 9.88
N ILE A 602 16.18 -19.30 9.02
CA ILE A 602 15.67 -19.23 7.65
C ILE A 602 16.80 -19.37 6.63
N PHE A 603 17.90 -18.63 6.80
CA PHE A 603 18.98 -18.56 5.80
C PHE A 603 20.12 -19.56 6.02
N GLY A 604 20.09 -20.32 7.12
CA GLY A 604 21.01 -21.42 7.38
C GLY A 604 22.42 -21.00 7.78
N ALA A 605 22.58 -19.87 8.46
CA ALA A 605 23.84 -19.50 9.13
C ALA A 605 24.21 -20.56 10.18
N HIS A 606 25.46 -21.00 10.18
CA HIS A 606 25.98 -21.91 11.21
C HIS A 606 26.21 -21.17 12.52
N HIS A 607 26.68 -19.92 12.43
CA HIS A 607 26.89 -19.03 13.56
C HIS A 607 26.25 -17.67 13.31
N VAL A 608 25.87 -16.99 14.38
CA VAL A 608 25.36 -15.63 14.33
C VAL A 608 26.12 -14.76 15.33
N VAL A 609 26.47 -13.54 14.91
CA VAL A 609 27.24 -12.59 15.71
C VAL A 609 26.48 -11.28 15.80
N LEU A 610 26.15 -10.89 17.04
CA LEU A 610 25.60 -9.58 17.35
C LEU A 610 26.73 -8.56 17.46
N VAL A 611 26.60 -7.47 16.70
CA VAL A 611 27.51 -6.33 16.75
C VAL A 611 26.97 -5.32 17.75
N GLU A 612 27.74 -5.07 18.80
CA GLU A 612 27.49 -4.02 19.80
C GLU A 612 28.63 -2.99 19.75
N ASN A 613 28.33 -1.71 19.97
CA ASN A 613 29.32 -0.61 20.04
C ASN A 613 30.28 -0.55 18.82
N ASP A 614 29.75 -0.86 17.63
CA ASP A 614 30.47 -0.90 16.35
C ASP A 614 31.66 -1.86 16.28
N ASP A 615 31.78 -2.80 17.24
CA ASP A 615 32.94 -3.69 17.38
C ASP A 615 32.85 -4.96 16.52
N VAL A 616 32.68 -4.77 15.21
CA VAL A 616 32.44 -5.85 14.24
C VAL A 616 33.59 -6.85 14.20
N GLY A 617 34.82 -6.35 14.10
CA GLY A 617 36.02 -7.17 13.93
C GLY A 617 36.28 -8.09 15.13
N ALA A 618 36.35 -7.52 16.34
CA ALA A 618 36.52 -8.32 17.55
C ALA A 618 35.34 -9.27 17.79
N ALA A 619 34.12 -8.90 17.43
CA ALA A 619 32.97 -9.79 17.53
C ALA A 619 33.11 -11.04 16.65
N ILE A 620 33.65 -10.91 15.45
CA ILE A 620 33.97 -12.03 14.55
C ILE A 620 35.19 -12.81 15.08
N ASP A 621 36.22 -12.14 15.59
CA ASP A 621 37.42 -12.78 16.14
C ASP A 621 37.10 -13.67 17.36
N ARG A 622 36.16 -13.26 18.22
CA ARG A 622 35.70 -14.04 19.39
C ARG A 622 35.16 -15.43 19.06
N ILE A 623 34.65 -15.64 17.84
CA ILE A 623 34.18 -16.95 17.37
C ILE A 623 35.26 -17.71 16.55
N GLY A 624 36.50 -17.21 16.54
CA GLY A 624 37.64 -17.79 15.84
C GLY A 624 37.91 -17.22 14.45
N GLY A 625 37.42 -16.01 14.16
CA GLY A 625 37.65 -15.29 12.90
C GLY A 625 36.95 -15.92 11.69
N ALA A 626 37.15 -15.31 10.51
CA ALA A 626 36.70 -15.80 9.22
C ALA A 626 37.81 -15.70 8.16
N ASP A 627 37.85 -16.63 7.21
CA ASP A 627 38.79 -16.60 6.08
C ASP A 627 38.34 -15.58 5.03
N ILE A 628 37.02 -15.46 4.84
CA ILE A 628 36.41 -14.49 3.92
C ILE A 628 35.34 -13.70 4.67
N ILE A 629 35.37 -12.38 4.48
CA ILE A 629 34.31 -11.49 4.91
C ILE A 629 33.64 -10.87 3.69
N LEU A 630 32.36 -11.15 3.51
CA LEU A 630 31.50 -10.52 2.51
C LEU A 630 30.82 -9.29 3.16
N ALA A 631 31.34 -8.10 2.90
CA ALA A 631 30.79 -6.85 3.42
C ALA A 631 29.65 -6.33 2.53
N THR A 632 28.43 -6.58 2.98
CA THR A 632 27.17 -6.18 2.32
C THR A 632 26.50 -4.98 3.00
N THR A 633 27.10 -4.46 4.08
CA THR A 633 26.66 -3.28 4.83
C THR A 633 26.92 -1.97 4.06
N SER A 634 26.03 -0.99 4.25
CA SER A 634 26.26 0.39 3.82
C SER A 634 27.02 1.23 4.86
N ASN A 635 27.41 0.65 6.01
CA ASN A 635 28.25 1.31 7.00
C ASN A 635 29.72 1.03 6.70
N MET A 636 30.44 2.01 6.16
CA MET A 636 31.84 1.84 5.76
C MET A 636 32.79 1.65 6.96
N ALA A 637 32.43 2.12 8.15
CA ALA A 637 33.19 1.85 9.37
C ALA A 637 33.07 0.38 9.78
N HIS A 638 31.87 -0.21 9.68
CA HIS A 638 31.68 -1.65 9.93
C HIS A 638 32.43 -2.50 8.91
N ALA A 639 32.41 -2.11 7.63
CA ALA A 639 33.18 -2.80 6.60
C ALA A 639 34.70 -2.73 6.90
N ALA A 640 35.23 -1.55 7.24
CA ALA A 640 36.65 -1.39 7.54
C ALA A 640 37.10 -2.17 8.79
N ARG A 641 36.37 -2.04 9.91
CA ARG A 641 36.68 -2.74 11.17
C ARG A 641 36.57 -4.25 11.07
N SER A 642 35.82 -4.77 10.10
CA SER A 642 35.71 -6.22 9.90
C SER A 642 37.05 -6.89 9.54
N VAL A 643 38.05 -6.13 9.05
CA VAL A 643 39.41 -6.64 8.80
C VAL A 643 40.04 -7.26 10.05
N GLU A 644 39.78 -6.72 11.24
CA GLU A 644 40.29 -7.25 12.51
C GLU A 644 39.74 -8.65 12.83
N GLY A 645 38.62 -9.04 12.21
CA GLY A 645 38.01 -10.37 12.32
C GLY A 645 38.48 -11.39 11.28
N LEU A 646 39.39 -11.00 10.37
CA LEU A 646 39.95 -11.90 9.37
C LEU A 646 41.01 -12.82 9.96
N ARG A 647 41.04 -14.07 9.53
CA ARG A 647 42.18 -14.96 9.73
C ARG A 647 43.38 -14.51 8.89
N ILE A 648 44.57 -15.04 9.19
CA ILE A 648 45.78 -14.78 8.41
C ILE A 648 45.56 -15.25 6.96
N GLY A 649 45.92 -14.42 5.98
CA GLY A 649 45.63 -14.61 4.55
C GLY A 649 44.19 -14.27 4.14
N GLY A 650 43.36 -13.78 5.09
CA GLY A 650 41.94 -13.58 4.88
C GLY A 650 41.59 -12.42 3.93
N ARG A 651 40.35 -12.44 3.44
CA ARG A 651 39.89 -11.55 2.37
C ARG A 651 38.61 -10.82 2.74
N LEU A 652 38.66 -9.49 2.74
CA LEU A 652 37.49 -8.62 2.81
C LEU A 652 37.00 -8.31 1.40
N VAL A 653 35.78 -8.73 1.06
CA VAL A 653 35.11 -8.38 -0.20
C VAL A 653 34.03 -7.33 0.05
N VAL A 654 34.26 -6.11 -0.43
CA VAL A 654 33.34 -4.98 -0.32
C VAL A 654 32.37 -4.99 -1.49
N MET A 655 31.08 -5.13 -1.16
CA MET A 655 29.96 -5.10 -2.12
C MET A 655 28.89 -4.07 -1.74
N GLY A 656 28.74 -3.79 -0.45
CA GLY A 656 27.89 -2.71 0.03
C GLY A 656 28.51 -1.35 -0.25
N LEU A 657 27.69 -0.38 -0.63
CA LEU A 657 28.09 1.01 -0.85
C LEU A 657 27.40 1.91 0.18
N GLY A 658 28.17 2.85 0.72
CA GLY A 658 27.72 3.84 1.68
C GLY A 658 28.57 5.11 1.59
N ASP A 659 28.18 6.12 2.36
CA ASP A 659 28.97 7.36 2.43
C ASP A 659 30.22 7.15 3.30
N GLY A 660 31.31 7.85 2.97
CA GLY A 660 32.53 7.88 3.78
C GLY A 660 33.69 7.07 3.22
N ALA A 661 34.82 7.08 3.94
CA ALA A 661 36.03 6.37 3.57
C ALA A 661 36.08 4.98 4.21
N LEU A 662 36.70 4.02 3.50
CA LEU A 662 37.07 2.72 4.05
C LEU A 662 38.41 2.86 4.78
N ALA A 663 38.38 3.24 6.06
CA ALA A 663 39.57 3.53 6.87
C ALA A 663 40.10 2.27 7.58
N ILE A 664 41.11 1.63 6.99
CA ILE A 664 41.72 0.39 7.50
C ILE A 664 43.10 0.70 8.09
N ASP A 665 43.40 0.13 9.26
CA ASP A 665 44.74 0.22 9.87
C ASP A 665 45.75 -0.60 9.03
N PRO A 666 46.82 0.02 8.50
CA PRO A 666 47.86 -0.69 7.76
C PRO A 666 48.54 -1.80 8.57
N ILE A 667 48.64 -1.67 9.89
CA ILE A 667 49.27 -2.67 10.76
C ILE A 667 48.43 -3.96 10.75
N GLU A 668 47.11 -3.84 10.94
CA GLU A 668 46.20 -4.99 10.89
C GLU A 668 46.24 -5.67 9.52
N LEU A 669 46.24 -4.88 8.44
CA LEU A 669 46.32 -5.42 7.08
C LEU A 669 47.61 -6.22 6.84
N VAL A 670 48.75 -5.70 7.28
CA VAL A 670 50.07 -6.34 7.10
C VAL A 670 50.23 -7.56 8.00
N GLN A 671 49.88 -7.46 9.29
CA GLN A 671 50.04 -8.58 10.23
C GLN A 671 49.18 -9.79 9.88
N ARG A 672 48.03 -9.55 9.24
CA ARG A 672 47.13 -10.62 8.78
C ARG A 672 47.41 -11.08 7.37
N GLU A 673 48.35 -10.48 6.64
CA GLU A 673 48.53 -10.72 5.19
C GLU A 673 47.18 -10.60 4.42
N ALA A 674 46.32 -9.69 4.86
CA ALA A 674 44.94 -9.63 4.42
C ALA A 674 44.78 -8.91 3.08
N SER A 675 43.71 -9.25 2.36
CA SER A 675 43.35 -8.61 1.08
C SER A 675 42.03 -7.85 1.17
N VAL A 676 41.96 -6.70 0.51
CA VAL A 676 40.72 -5.91 0.35
C VAL A 676 40.34 -5.89 -1.13
N ILE A 677 39.14 -6.38 -1.44
CA ILE A 677 38.68 -6.63 -2.80
C ILE A 677 37.35 -5.91 -3.02
N GLY A 678 37.24 -5.10 -4.07
CA GLY A 678 35.95 -4.57 -4.53
C GLY A 678 35.23 -5.57 -5.45
N SER A 679 33.91 -5.67 -5.32
CA SER A 679 33.07 -6.45 -6.23
C SER A 679 31.80 -5.72 -6.63
N ILE A 680 31.44 -5.86 -7.90
CA ILE A 680 30.17 -5.45 -8.50
C ILE A 680 29.69 -6.60 -9.40
N GLN A 681 28.49 -6.50 -9.99
CA GLN A 681 27.94 -7.52 -10.89
C GLN A 681 28.99 -8.06 -11.88
N GLY A 682 29.14 -9.37 -11.89
CA GLY A 682 30.21 -10.08 -12.58
C GLY A 682 29.78 -10.57 -13.96
N SER A 683 30.04 -11.83 -14.26
CA SER A 683 29.77 -12.41 -15.57
C SER A 683 28.31 -12.85 -15.71
N ARG A 684 27.85 -13.16 -16.93
CA ARG A 684 26.52 -13.77 -17.13
C ARG A 684 26.39 -15.13 -16.45
N SER A 685 27.46 -15.92 -16.40
CA SER A 685 27.43 -17.22 -15.72
C SER A 685 27.18 -17.09 -14.22
N ASP A 686 27.60 -15.99 -13.59
CA ASP A 686 27.29 -15.74 -12.17
C ASP A 686 25.76 -15.56 -11.96
N LEU A 687 25.07 -14.96 -12.94
CA LEU A 687 23.61 -14.81 -12.92
C LEU A 687 22.91 -16.14 -13.20
N ASP A 688 23.35 -16.88 -14.22
CA ASP A 688 22.77 -18.18 -14.57
C ASP A 688 22.84 -19.16 -13.39
N GLU A 689 23.93 -19.12 -12.64
CA GLU A 689 24.14 -19.97 -11.48
C GLU A 689 23.27 -19.59 -10.28
N VAL A 690 23.08 -18.30 -9.98
CA VAL A 690 22.17 -17.90 -8.90
C VAL A 690 20.71 -18.20 -9.26
N LEU A 691 20.33 -18.09 -10.53
CA LEU A 691 19.01 -18.51 -11.01
C LEU A 691 18.83 -20.03 -10.85
N SER A 692 19.86 -20.82 -11.16
CA SER A 692 19.84 -22.28 -10.97
C SER A 692 19.70 -22.67 -9.49
N LEU A 693 20.43 -22.00 -8.59
CA LEU A 693 20.29 -22.23 -7.15
C LEU A 693 18.89 -21.86 -6.63
N ALA A 694 18.29 -20.79 -7.19
CA ALA A 694 16.93 -20.39 -6.82
C ALA A 694 15.88 -21.38 -7.32
N GLU A 695 16.02 -21.88 -8.55
CA GLU A 695 15.16 -22.93 -9.10
C GLU A 695 15.20 -24.21 -8.25
N GLN A 696 16.38 -24.56 -7.73
CA GLN A 696 16.57 -25.72 -6.84
C GLN A 696 16.06 -25.48 -5.41
N GLY A 697 15.63 -24.26 -5.09
CA GLY A 697 15.23 -23.87 -3.72
C GLY A 697 16.39 -23.73 -2.73
N ALA A 698 17.64 -23.75 -3.21
CA ALA A 698 18.84 -23.58 -2.38
C ALA A 698 19.07 -22.12 -1.97
N VAL A 699 18.56 -21.17 -2.76
CA VAL A 699 18.58 -19.73 -2.49
C VAL A 699 17.19 -19.16 -2.74
N VAL A 700 16.50 -18.73 -1.68
CA VAL A 700 15.15 -18.17 -1.78
C VAL A 700 15.16 -16.73 -1.27
N PRO A 701 14.92 -15.74 -2.15
CA PRO A 701 14.80 -14.35 -1.72
C PRO A 701 13.61 -14.15 -0.78
N SER A 702 13.84 -13.43 0.31
CA SER A 702 12.77 -13.00 1.21
C SER A 702 12.24 -11.63 0.76
N VAL A 703 11.00 -11.62 0.27
CA VAL A 703 10.40 -10.48 -0.45
C VAL A 703 9.14 -9.94 0.26
N GLU A 704 8.96 -8.63 0.17
CA GLU A 704 7.70 -7.93 0.44
C GLU A 704 7.13 -7.44 -0.89
N THR A 705 5.93 -7.88 -1.26
CA THR A 705 5.32 -7.51 -2.55
C THR A 705 4.38 -6.30 -2.41
N PHE A 706 4.43 -5.39 -3.37
CA PHE A 706 3.57 -4.21 -3.45
C PHE A 706 2.97 -4.10 -4.86
N PRO A 707 1.67 -3.80 -5.03
CA PRO A 707 1.16 -3.48 -6.37
C PRO A 707 1.79 -2.17 -6.89
N LEU A 708 1.79 -1.95 -8.21
CA LEU A 708 2.37 -0.76 -8.85
C LEU A 708 1.84 0.56 -8.24
N LEU A 709 0.55 0.62 -7.90
CA LEU A 709 -0.07 1.75 -7.23
C LEU A 709 0.57 2.10 -5.87
N MET A 710 1.25 1.14 -5.25
CA MET A 710 1.98 1.28 -3.99
C MET A 710 3.51 1.42 -4.17
N ALA A 711 4.01 1.68 -5.38
CA ALA A 711 5.45 1.85 -5.64
C ALA A 711 6.11 2.89 -4.71
N GLN A 712 5.43 4.00 -4.42
CA GLN A 712 5.94 5.01 -3.48
C GLN A 712 6.10 4.45 -2.04
N ARG A 713 5.19 3.59 -1.58
CA ARG A 713 5.28 2.94 -0.27
C ARG A 713 6.46 1.96 -0.22
N ALA A 714 6.63 1.18 -1.29
CA ALA A 714 7.76 0.27 -1.44
C ALA A 714 9.10 1.04 -1.36
N MET A 715 9.20 2.16 -2.09
CA MET A 715 10.36 3.06 -2.05
C MET A 715 10.60 3.64 -0.66
N GLN A 716 9.57 4.08 0.04
CA GLN A 716 9.69 4.65 1.38
C GLN A 716 10.23 3.62 2.40
N ARG A 717 9.68 2.40 2.41
CA ARG A 717 10.15 1.33 3.30
C ARG A 717 11.63 1.00 3.06
N LEU A 718 12.06 1.00 1.80
CA LEU A 718 13.47 0.85 1.43
C LEU A 718 14.32 2.02 1.97
N LEU A 719 13.90 3.26 1.76
CA LEU A 719 14.62 4.46 2.20
C LEU A 719 14.85 4.51 3.71
N GLU A 720 13.90 3.97 4.48
CA GLU A 720 13.94 3.93 5.95
C GLU A 720 14.57 2.65 6.50
N GLY A 721 15.02 1.74 5.63
CA GLY A 721 15.65 0.48 6.04
C GLY A 721 14.69 -0.51 6.73
N ARG A 722 13.38 -0.39 6.47
CA ARG A 722 12.32 -1.21 7.08
C ARG A 722 11.95 -2.46 6.30
N THR A 723 12.46 -2.61 5.07
CA THR A 723 12.23 -3.81 4.25
C THR A 723 12.90 -5.05 4.84
N ARG A 724 12.16 -6.17 4.88
CA ARG A 724 12.60 -7.50 5.29
C ARG A 724 12.31 -8.52 4.16
N TYR A 725 13.14 -8.65 3.13
CA TYR A 725 14.46 -8.03 2.92
C TYR A 725 14.60 -7.33 1.56
N ARG A 726 13.71 -7.65 0.62
CA ARG A 726 13.62 -7.05 -0.72
C ARG A 726 12.20 -6.54 -0.95
N ALA A 727 12.05 -5.28 -1.35
CA ALA A 727 10.76 -4.76 -1.76
C ALA A 727 10.60 -5.06 -3.26
N VAL A 728 9.49 -5.69 -3.64
CA VAL A 728 9.20 -6.08 -5.02
C VAL A 728 7.86 -5.49 -5.42
N VAL A 729 7.84 -4.75 -6.52
CA VAL A 729 6.62 -4.18 -7.08
C VAL A 729 6.07 -5.12 -8.15
N THR A 730 4.82 -5.55 -8.02
CA THR A 730 4.08 -6.38 -8.98
C THR A 730 3.12 -5.52 -9.80
N MET A 731 2.87 -5.90 -11.05
CA MET A 731 1.96 -5.14 -11.93
C MET A 731 0.48 -5.45 -11.75
N ASP A 732 0.17 -6.53 -11.02
CA ASP A 732 -1.19 -6.95 -10.64
C ASP A 732 -1.78 -6.17 -9.46
#